data_AF-A0A0M8T4W0-F1
#
_entry.id   AF-A0A0M8T4W0-F1
#
_cell.length_a   1.000
_cell.length_b   1.000
_cell.length_c   1.000
_cell.angle_alpha   90.00
_cell.angle_beta   90.00
_cell.angle_gamma   90.00
#
_symmetry.space_group_name_H-M   'P 1'
#
loop_
_entity.id
_entity.type
_entity.pdbx_description
1 polymer ?
#
loop_
_entity_poly.entity_id
_entity_poly.type
_entity_poly.pdbx_seq_one_letter_code
_entity_poly.pdbx_strand_id
1 'polypeptide(L)'
;MHYASAAPGDQEAEGRFTAVGPGVSGALLAEIEPLLRHGLPEGVAERPTDGELRSLPQPFTYAVLADGGRLVARSAAVRETGGGPGVRFHAHAVHVPPGVPLPDDRMAVEAWRSPHWVAATPGGPVPDPLSLPPGPAAVSEGLDDFAVSRGPWLAAVLADLRRASGVEPAGGGPVVLVERQCADVARWLGLASATLPRAYAERLTFTTYTRRPGSSTLRVVGVRPEDAEAARSAGLRVHLCAGPSPAAGGTGDVWAVTAARVWRSRSPELFDVARELPGDPFAAGPLAVTALCAGIALGPDERSAAAGWAADRPYALDAQRTGRLVEALASPAVDDRTGAEFDAVGRLFGALEGRCPAPVTAPLAAMLVTEAVRGGNGSVELPHRDAFTGPEGAAVAERLGPEILNELGGGATGTRPVARTVQLLRVARLLGVDTAELLPEVVACLASALPAETVGCGEPVDGSGREGPSGGAGADPGGPPDFAPALLELLDEQFEVRTALLGALDRLAPDDPGAVARFLERVALPFTGTQALPHLRMCAEAPGAMAAQGGDRAAVWRRVLRSAGLSPFAEPLVLRTAVGLVWEDRAPSVEEARMLLEAATSDAHRAAGTWARLVDAALGASAAEPSAAGSHADGPAADEAAALAHDLLRGFPEEIGGRERAGLLLLDLARELRTGAPDPGWTETVRALCARAEPVGPALRERAHTALVERLLAPDRPGAELYAFVHADDAELVAAYDRAARTETVRTRLRTQPAYAADCFTVWTAHPHAGTAWPPVAAALLAEVLRPAVRAMSAEEVAEVEATVGRTGSSGRAGAFRAWNRSSALGRLGRRIAGRVRRG
;
A
#
# COMPACT_ATOMS: atom_id res chain seq x y z
N MET A 1 -12.24 -41.31 -57.02
CA MET A 1 -11.66 -40.37 -58.03
C MET A 1 -10.16 -40.57 -58.07
N HIS A 2 -9.57 -40.46 -59.25
CA HIS A 2 -8.13 -40.59 -59.47
C HIS A 2 -7.62 -39.33 -60.18
N TYR A 3 -6.52 -38.77 -59.69
CA TYR A 3 -5.89 -37.57 -60.22
C TYR A 3 -4.38 -37.81 -60.34
N ALA A 4 -3.79 -37.47 -61.48
CA ALA A 4 -2.38 -37.72 -61.75
C ALA A 4 -1.70 -36.47 -62.31
N SER A 5 -0.41 -36.30 -62.02
CA SER A 5 0.40 -35.24 -62.63
C SER A 5 0.46 -35.39 -64.14
N ALA A 6 0.53 -34.27 -64.86
CA ALA A 6 0.63 -34.26 -66.32
C ALA A 6 1.94 -34.93 -66.80
N ALA A 7 1.93 -35.43 -68.04
CA ALA A 7 3.14 -35.99 -68.65
C ALA A 7 4.05 -34.86 -69.18
N PRO A 8 5.38 -35.06 -69.29
CA PRO A 8 6.26 -34.09 -69.93
C PRO A 8 5.80 -33.87 -71.38
N GLY A 9 5.29 -32.66 -71.68
CA GLY A 9 4.77 -32.28 -73.00
C GLY A 9 3.37 -31.66 -73.00
N ASP A 10 2.58 -31.83 -71.94
CA ASP A 10 1.28 -31.17 -71.77
C ASP A 10 1.50 -29.73 -71.26
N GLN A 11 1.42 -28.73 -72.13
CA GLN A 11 1.83 -27.34 -71.83
C GLN A 11 0.83 -26.53 -70.96
N GLU A 12 -0.36 -27.06 -70.64
CA GLU A 12 -1.42 -26.25 -70.03
C GLU A 12 -1.93 -26.72 -68.64
N ALA A 13 -1.47 -27.84 -68.07
CA ALA A 13 -1.97 -28.31 -66.77
C ALA A 13 -0.90 -28.95 -65.86
N GLU A 14 -0.91 -28.63 -64.56
CA GLU A 14 -0.06 -29.27 -63.53
C GLU A 14 -0.50 -30.73 -63.22
N GLY A 15 -1.71 -31.13 -63.64
CA GLY A 15 -2.26 -32.48 -63.51
C GLY A 15 -3.66 -32.63 -64.10
N ARG A 16 -4.22 -33.86 -64.11
CA ARG A 16 -5.57 -34.14 -64.63
C ARG A 16 -6.27 -35.28 -63.87
N PHE A 17 -7.60 -35.23 -63.82
CA PHE A 17 -8.40 -36.36 -63.35
C PHE A 17 -8.37 -37.49 -64.39
N THR A 18 -7.99 -38.69 -63.96
CA THR A 18 -7.87 -39.87 -64.82
C THR A 18 -9.08 -40.80 -64.73
N ALA A 19 -9.82 -40.75 -63.63
CA ALA A 19 -11.10 -41.45 -63.46
C ALA A 19 -11.96 -40.77 -62.39
N VAL A 20 -13.25 -40.55 -62.68
CA VAL A 20 -14.22 -39.88 -61.79
C VAL A 20 -15.45 -40.77 -61.63
N GLY A 21 -15.90 -40.96 -60.39
CA GLY A 21 -17.10 -41.75 -60.10
C GLY A 21 -18.39 -40.95 -60.35
N PRO A 22 -19.55 -41.62 -60.41
CA PRO A 22 -20.83 -40.93 -60.54
C PRO A 22 -21.09 -40.00 -59.33
N GLY A 23 -21.73 -38.86 -59.57
CA GLY A 23 -22.16 -37.94 -58.51
C GLY A 23 -21.18 -36.83 -58.12
N VAL A 24 -20.08 -36.64 -58.88
CA VAL A 24 -19.14 -35.51 -58.69
C VAL A 24 -19.33 -34.52 -59.83
N SER A 25 -19.71 -33.27 -59.52
CA SER A 25 -19.95 -32.22 -60.51
C SER A 25 -18.64 -31.57 -60.99
N GLY A 26 -18.68 -30.90 -62.15
CA GLY A 26 -17.51 -30.15 -62.65
C GLY A 26 -17.06 -29.02 -61.70
N ALA A 27 -17.99 -28.37 -61.00
CA ALA A 27 -17.67 -27.35 -60.01
C ALA A 27 -16.94 -27.95 -58.80
N LEU A 28 -17.36 -29.13 -58.36
CA LEU A 28 -16.72 -29.86 -57.26
C LEU A 28 -15.31 -30.33 -57.64
N LEU A 29 -15.11 -30.76 -58.89
CA LEU A 29 -13.78 -31.12 -59.39
C LEU A 29 -12.83 -29.92 -59.37
N ALA A 30 -13.30 -28.72 -59.74
CA ALA A 30 -12.50 -27.49 -59.70
C ALA A 30 -12.12 -27.09 -58.27
N GLU A 31 -13.00 -27.33 -57.29
CA GLU A 31 -12.72 -27.12 -55.86
C GLU A 31 -11.73 -28.16 -55.29
N ILE A 32 -11.87 -29.43 -55.71
CA ILE A 32 -11.04 -30.55 -55.24
C ILE A 32 -9.62 -30.50 -55.82
N GLU A 33 -9.46 -30.07 -57.07
CA GLU A 33 -8.18 -30.15 -57.79
C GLU A 33 -7.00 -29.52 -57.01
N PRO A 34 -7.09 -28.29 -56.46
CA PRO A 34 -6.01 -27.71 -55.65
C PRO A 34 -5.65 -28.52 -54.41
N LEU A 35 -6.60 -29.25 -53.81
CA LEU A 35 -6.40 -30.07 -52.61
C LEU A 35 -5.65 -31.40 -52.90
N LEU A 36 -5.66 -31.84 -54.16
CA LEU A 36 -5.00 -33.07 -54.61
C LEU A 36 -3.60 -32.84 -55.18
N ARG A 37 -3.24 -31.57 -55.48
CA ARG A 37 -1.92 -31.22 -56.00
C ARG A 37 -0.84 -31.57 -54.98
N HIS A 38 0.16 -32.32 -55.41
CA HIS A 38 1.28 -32.73 -54.57
C HIS A 38 2.58 -32.09 -55.07
N GLY A 39 3.16 -31.20 -54.27
CA GLY A 39 4.51 -30.68 -54.50
C GLY A 39 5.54 -31.64 -53.91
N LEU A 40 6.38 -32.25 -54.75
CA LEU A 40 7.50 -33.11 -54.31
C LEU A 40 8.55 -32.30 -53.52
N PRO A 41 9.26 -32.84 -52.52
CA PRO A 41 10.36 -32.14 -51.83
C PRO A 41 11.44 -31.58 -52.78
N GLU A 42 12.23 -30.62 -52.31
CA GLU A 42 13.43 -30.18 -53.04
C GLU A 42 14.51 -31.26 -53.04
N GLY A 43 15.28 -31.37 -54.13
CA GLY A 43 16.41 -32.30 -54.21
C GLY A 43 16.03 -33.78 -54.42
N VAL A 44 14.81 -34.08 -54.87
CA VAL A 44 14.43 -35.45 -55.27
C VAL A 44 15.29 -35.89 -56.46
N ALA A 45 15.95 -37.04 -56.32
CA ALA A 45 16.79 -37.61 -57.38
C ALA A 45 15.98 -37.84 -58.69
N GLU A 46 16.59 -37.60 -59.84
CA GLU A 46 15.96 -37.81 -61.16
C GLU A 46 15.56 -39.28 -61.41
N ARG A 47 16.23 -40.22 -60.72
CA ARG A 47 15.95 -41.66 -60.78
C ARG A 47 16.00 -42.27 -59.37
N PRO A 48 14.97 -42.11 -58.54
CA PRO A 48 14.98 -42.67 -57.21
C PRO A 48 14.89 -44.21 -57.28
N THR A 49 15.56 -44.87 -56.36
CA THR A 49 15.35 -46.29 -56.03
C THR A 49 13.95 -46.50 -55.46
N ASP A 50 13.48 -47.75 -55.41
CA ASP A 50 12.17 -48.06 -54.81
C ASP A 50 12.13 -47.80 -53.30
N GLY A 51 13.30 -47.76 -52.64
CA GLY A 51 13.42 -47.30 -51.26
C GLY A 51 13.21 -45.79 -51.13
N GLU A 52 13.90 -45.01 -51.97
CA GLU A 52 13.78 -43.55 -52.00
C GLU A 52 12.37 -43.10 -52.38
N LEU A 53 11.75 -43.72 -53.39
CA LEU A 53 10.37 -43.41 -53.80
C LEU A 53 9.36 -43.67 -52.67
N ARG A 54 9.52 -44.76 -51.91
CA ARG A 54 8.68 -45.07 -50.73
C ARG A 54 8.93 -44.12 -49.55
N SER A 55 10.10 -43.50 -49.48
CA SER A 55 10.47 -42.54 -48.42
C SER A 55 9.91 -41.14 -48.66
N LEU A 56 9.46 -40.83 -49.88
CA LEU A 56 8.85 -39.54 -50.20
C LEU A 56 7.54 -39.35 -49.43
N PRO A 57 7.20 -38.10 -49.07
CA PRO A 57 6.00 -37.81 -48.31
C PRO A 57 4.75 -38.21 -49.10
N GLN A 58 3.80 -38.82 -48.40
CA GLN A 58 2.53 -39.24 -48.98
C GLN A 58 1.44 -38.40 -48.34
N PRO A 59 1.03 -37.25 -48.92
CA PRO A 59 -0.03 -36.45 -48.34
C PRO A 59 -1.30 -37.25 -48.16
N PHE A 60 -1.99 -36.98 -47.05
CA PHE A 60 -3.36 -37.39 -46.84
C PHE A 60 -4.15 -36.21 -46.37
N THR A 61 -5.22 -35.97 -47.10
CA THR A 61 -6.00 -34.75 -47.03
C THR A 61 -7.42 -35.10 -46.64
N TYR A 62 -7.93 -34.39 -45.64
CA TYR A 62 -9.33 -34.36 -45.27
C TYR A 62 -9.84 -32.92 -45.36
N ALA A 63 -10.87 -32.69 -46.16
CA ALA A 63 -11.47 -31.38 -46.37
C ALA A 63 -12.99 -31.44 -46.34
N VAL A 64 -13.62 -30.34 -45.94
CA VAL A 64 -15.06 -30.10 -46.10
C VAL A 64 -15.23 -29.19 -47.31
N LEU A 65 -16.12 -29.57 -48.22
CA LEU A 65 -16.35 -28.90 -49.50
C LEU A 65 -17.52 -27.92 -49.39
N ALA A 66 -17.65 -27.01 -50.37
CA ALA A 66 -18.70 -25.98 -50.39
C ALA A 66 -20.12 -26.54 -50.43
N ASP A 67 -20.31 -27.77 -50.93
CA ASP A 67 -21.60 -28.48 -50.94
C ASP A 67 -21.93 -29.17 -49.60
N GLY A 68 -21.06 -29.04 -48.60
CA GLY A 68 -21.17 -29.72 -47.30
C GLY A 68 -20.71 -31.17 -47.32
N GLY A 69 -20.25 -31.68 -48.47
CA GLY A 69 -19.61 -32.97 -48.62
C GLY A 69 -18.20 -32.98 -48.01
N ARG A 70 -17.63 -34.18 -47.88
CA ARG A 70 -16.28 -34.37 -47.32
C ARG A 70 -15.39 -35.06 -48.33
N LEU A 71 -14.14 -34.61 -48.43
CA LEU A 71 -13.10 -35.20 -49.26
C LEU A 71 -12.11 -35.94 -48.36
N VAL A 72 -11.81 -37.20 -48.66
CA VAL A 72 -10.69 -37.94 -48.09
C VAL A 72 -9.78 -38.39 -49.23
N ALA A 73 -8.53 -37.97 -49.23
CA ALA A 73 -7.60 -38.26 -50.33
C ALA A 73 -6.22 -38.65 -49.84
N ARG A 74 -5.54 -39.53 -50.59
CA ARG A 74 -4.13 -39.88 -50.40
C ARG A 74 -3.36 -39.72 -51.70
N SER A 75 -2.23 -39.04 -51.63
CA SER A 75 -1.30 -38.87 -52.75
C SER A 75 -0.04 -39.67 -52.53
N ALA A 76 0.46 -40.32 -53.58
CA ALA A 76 1.69 -41.09 -53.58
C ALA A 76 2.59 -40.67 -54.75
N ALA A 77 3.89 -40.58 -54.49
CA ALA A 77 4.89 -40.44 -55.54
C ALA A 77 5.01 -41.76 -56.32
N VAL A 78 5.03 -41.67 -57.64
CA VAL A 78 5.10 -42.82 -58.56
C VAL A 78 6.20 -42.61 -59.58
N ARG A 79 6.79 -43.71 -60.04
CA ARG A 79 7.80 -43.68 -61.10
C ARG A 79 7.14 -43.31 -62.43
N GLU A 80 7.81 -42.50 -63.23
CA GLU A 80 7.41 -42.25 -64.62
C GLU A 80 7.49 -43.54 -65.45
N THR A 81 6.37 -43.93 -66.05
CA THR A 81 6.24 -45.15 -66.87
C THR A 81 6.47 -44.91 -68.38
N GLY A 82 6.66 -43.65 -68.79
CA GLY A 82 6.80 -43.22 -70.19
C GLY A 82 8.23 -43.10 -70.72
N GLY A 83 9.21 -43.74 -70.08
CA GLY A 83 10.60 -43.78 -70.56
C GLY A 83 11.48 -42.57 -70.21
N GLY A 84 10.94 -41.53 -69.57
CA GLY A 84 11.69 -40.38 -69.04
C GLY A 84 12.25 -40.61 -67.63
N PRO A 85 13.33 -39.90 -67.23
CA PRO A 85 13.73 -39.78 -65.83
C PRO A 85 12.78 -38.81 -65.11
N GLY A 86 12.06 -39.28 -64.09
CA GLY A 86 11.18 -38.40 -63.32
C GLY A 86 10.32 -39.12 -62.27
N VAL A 87 9.90 -38.34 -61.28
CA VAL A 87 8.91 -38.72 -60.28
C VAL A 87 7.62 -37.97 -60.59
N ARG A 88 6.53 -38.73 -60.73
CA ARG A 88 5.16 -38.22 -60.88
C ARG A 88 4.40 -38.42 -59.58
N PHE A 89 3.17 -37.91 -59.49
CA PHE A 89 2.29 -38.24 -58.37
C PHE A 89 0.94 -38.75 -58.85
N HIS A 90 0.35 -39.61 -58.02
CA HIS A 90 -0.99 -40.13 -58.18
C HIS A 90 -1.75 -39.90 -56.87
N ALA A 91 -2.92 -39.27 -56.97
CA ALA A 91 -3.83 -39.03 -55.87
C ALA A 91 -5.09 -39.90 -56.05
N HIS A 92 -5.44 -40.59 -54.97
CA HIS A 92 -6.67 -41.34 -54.86
C HIS A 92 -7.59 -40.63 -53.87
N ALA A 93 -8.78 -40.24 -54.31
CA ALA A 93 -9.70 -39.41 -53.54
C ALA A 93 -11.10 -39.99 -53.48
N VAL A 94 -11.70 -39.96 -52.30
CA VAL A 94 -13.06 -40.41 -51.99
C VAL A 94 -13.88 -39.21 -51.58
N HIS A 95 -14.98 -38.98 -52.29
CA HIS A 95 -15.98 -37.97 -51.95
C HIS A 95 -17.10 -38.63 -51.16
N VAL A 96 -17.38 -38.10 -49.98
CA VAL A 96 -18.47 -38.51 -49.11
C VAL A 96 -19.57 -37.44 -49.22
N PRO A 97 -20.77 -37.79 -49.74
CA PRO A 97 -21.86 -36.82 -49.91
C PRO A 97 -22.27 -36.14 -48.60
N PRO A 98 -22.85 -34.92 -48.67
CA PRO A 98 -23.33 -34.21 -47.50
C PRO A 98 -24.37 -35.06 -46.73
N GLY A 99 -24.29 -35.03 -45.40
CA GLY A 99 -25.20 -35.77 -44.52
C GLY A 99 -24.90 -37.27 -44.37
N VAL A 100 -23.93 -37.82 -45.10
CA VAL A 100 -23.49 -39.21 -44.94
C VAL A 100 -22.33 -39.26 -43.93
N PRO A 101 -22.48 -39.94 -42.78
CA PRO A 101 -21.37 -40.10 -41.84
C PRO A 101 -20.28 -41.00 -42.43
N LEU A 102 -19.07 -40.85 -41.93
CA LEU A 102 -18.02 -41.85 -42.19
C LEU A 102 -18.44 -43.20 -41.56
N PRO A 103 -18.08 -44.34 -42.18
CA PRO A 103 -18.41 -45.66 -41.65
C PRO A 103 -17.96 -45.84 -40.18
N ASP A 104 -18.77 -46.58 -39.40
CA ASP A 104 -18.52 -46.91 -37.98
C ASP A 104 -18.30 -45.70 -37.05
N ASP A 105 -18.79 -44.52 -37.43
CA ASP A 105 -18.60 -43.27 -36.67
C ASP A 105 -17.12 -42.92 -36.40
N ARG A 106 -16.22 -43.36 -37.28
CA ARG A 106 -14.77 -43.16 -37.15
C ARG A 106 -14.31 -41.77 -37.57
N MET A 107 -13.10 -41.39 -37.16
CA MET A 107 -12.46 -40.13 -37.55
C MET A 107 -11.74 -40.28 -38.90
N ALA A 108 -11.74 -39.22 -39.73
CA ALA A 108 -11.12 -39.27 -41.06
C ALA A 108 -9.64 -39.66 -41.03
N VAL A 109 -8.90 -39.26 -39.98
CA VAL A 109 -7.48 -39.60 -39.81
C VAL A 109 -7.22 -41.10 -39.73
N GLU A 110 -8.17 -41.90 -39.23
CA GLU A 110 -8.01 -43.36 -39.10
C GLU A 110 -7.89 -44.07 -40.46
N ALA A 111 -8.43 -43.47 -41.52
CA ALA A 111 -8.34 -44.03 -42.86
C ALA A 111 -6.93 -43.88 -43.48
N TRP A 112 -6.01 -43.12 -42.86
CA TRP A 112 -4.64 -42.88 -43.37
C TRP A 112 -3.90 -44.15 -43.81
N ARG A 113 -3.98 -45.22 -43.03
CA ARG A 113 -3.31 -46.51 -43.31
C ARG A 113 -4.20 -47.55 -43.99
N SER A 114 -5.37 -47.18 -44.53
CA SER A 114 -6.25 -48.12 -45.22
C SER A 114 -5.50 -48.87 -46.34
N PRO A 115 -5.62 -50.20 -46.44
CA PRO A 115 -4.96 -50.95 -47.50
C PRO A 115 -5.62 -50.69 -48.87
N HIS A 116 -6.78 -50.04 -48.89
CA HIS A 116 -7.56 -49.76 -50.10
C HIS A 116 -7.10 -48.51 -50.85
N TRP A 117 -6.11 -47.77 -50.34
CA TRP A 117 -5.51 -46.67 -51.07
C TRP A 117 -4.69 -47.16 -52.26
N VAL A 118 -5.04 -46.70 -53.46
CA VAL A 118 -4.38 -47.11 -54.71
C VAL A 118 -3.40 -46.03 -55.17
N ALA A 119 -2.22 -46.44 -55.63
CA ALA A 119 -1.17 -45.55 -56.13
C ALA A 119 -1.12 -45.43 -57.66
N ALA A 120 -2.10 -45.99 -58.39
CA ALA A 120 -2.21 -45.92 -59.84
C ALA A 120 -3.68 -45.84 -60.26
N THR A 121 -3.94 -45.43 -61.50
CA THR A 121 -5.29 -45.45 -62.07
C THR A 121 -5.65 -46.89 -62.48
N PRO A 122 -6.74 -47.47 -61.95
CA PRO A 122 -7.24 -48.78 -62.40
C PRO A 122 -7.61 -48.77 -63.89
N GLY A 123 -7.61 -49.91 -64.56
CA GLY A 123 -7.89 -50.00 -66.01
C GLY A 123 -9.34 -49.70 -66.43
N GLY A 124 -10.27 -49.51 -65.48
CA GLY A 124 -11.68 -49.23 -65.75
C GLY A 124 -12.00 -47.72 -65.82
N PRO A 125 -13.01 -47.30 -66.60
CA PRO A 125 -13.37 -45.88 -66.76
C PRO A 125 -14.08 -45.29 -65.53
N VAL A 126 -14.67 -46.13 -64.68
CA VAL A 126 -15.35 -45.74 -63.44
C VAL A 126 -14.59 -46.36 -62.26
N PRO A 127 -14.18 -45.57 -61.25
CA PRO A 127 -13.58 -46.10 -60.04
C PRO A 127 -14.59 -46.94 -59.26
N ASP A 128 -14.17 -48.09 -58.72
CA ASP A 128 -15.01 -48.88 -57.83
C ASP A 128 -15.37 -48.05 -56.56
N PRO A 129 -16.60 -48.16 -56.03
CA PRO A 129 -16.95 -47.52 -54.78
C PRO A 129 -16.07 -48.09 -53.67
N LEU A 130 -15.23 -47.25 -53.09
CA LEU A 130 -14.53 -47.63 -51.88
C LEU A 130 -15.52 -47.61 -50.74
N SER A 131 -15.85 -48.79 -50.25
CA SER A 131 -16.03 -48.90 -48.80
C SER A 131 -14.70 -48.43 -48.20
N LEU A 132 -14.73 -47.58 -47.17
CA LEU A 132 -13.54 -47.16 -46.43
C LEU A 132 -13.34 -48.09 -45.21
N PRO A 133 -13.06 -49.40 -45.33
CA PRO A 133 -12.73 -50.20 -44.16
C PRO A 133 -11.29 -49.89 -43.70
N PRO A 134 -10.99 -50.21 -42.43
CA PRO A 134 -9.80 -49.71 -41.73
C PRO A 134 -8.47 -50.09 -42.39
N GLY A 135 -7.44 -49.31 -42.05
CA GLY A 135 -6.05 -49.80 -42.12
C GLY A 135 -5.84 -51.01 -41.22
N PRO A 136 -4.97 -51.97 -41.57
CA PRO A 136 -4.70 -53.15 -40.73
C PRO A 136 -4.08 -52.81 -39.36
N ALA A 137 -3.65 -51.56 -39.14
CA ALA A 137 -3.27 -51.01 -37.86
C ALA A 137 -3.94 -49.64 -37.68
N ALA A 138 -4.70 -49.46 -36.61
CA ALA A 138 -5.39 -48.21 -36.32
C ALA A 138 -4.35 -47.11 -36.04
N VAL A 139 -4.64 -45.86 -36.44
CA VAL A 139 -3.81 -44.70 -36.04
C VAL A 139 -3.73 -44.56 -34.51
N SER A 140 -4.66 -45.20 -33.78
CA SER A 140 -4.65 -45.32 -32.32
C SER A 140 -3.55 -46.20 -31.74
N GLU A 141 -2.96 -47.13 -32.51
CA GLU A 141 -1.93 -48.04 -32.02
C GLU A 141 -0.59 -47.28 -31.82
N GLY A 142 -0.14 -47.20 -30.57
CA GLY A 142 1.10 -46.51 -30.18
C GLY A 142 0.98 -45.00 -30.00
N LEU A 143 -0.24 -44.44 -29.89
CA LEU A 143 -0.43 -43.03 -29.58
C LEU A 143 0.14 -42.62 -28.22
N ASP A 144 0.07 -43.50 -27.21
CA ASP A 144 0.63 -43.24 -25.88
C ASP A 144 2.15 -43.08 -25.94
N ASP A 145 2.85 -44.00 -26.61
CA ASP A 145 4.30 -43.93 -26.79
C ASP A 145 4.69 -42.70 -27.61
N PHE A 146 3.90 -42.37 -28.64
CA PHE A 146 4.09 -41.16 -29.43
C PHE A 146 3.93 -39.90 -28.57
N ALA A 147 2.88 -39.81 -27.75
CA ALA A 147 2.64 -38.67 -26.88
C ALA A 147 3.73 -38.52 -25.83
N VAL A 148 4.19 -39.61 -25.21
CA VAL A 148 5.35 -39.59 -24.29
C VAL A 148 6.59 -39.07 -25.01
N SER A 149 6.87 -39.55 -26.23
CA SER A 149 8.03 -39.08 -27.02
C SER A 149 7.95 -37.60 -27.42
N ARG A 150 6.74 -37.05 -27.52
CA ARG A 150 6.45 -35.67 -27.90
C ARG A 150 6.02 -34.79 -26.71
N GLY A 151 6.26 -35.26 -25.49
CA GLY A 151 5.82 -34.65 -24.24
C GLY A 151 5.96 -33.12 -24.16
N PRO A 152 7.13 -32.54 -24.49
CA PRO A 152 7.34 -31.10 -24.40
C PRO A 152 6.44 -30.25 -25.31
N TRP A 153 5.95 -30.80 -26.43
CA TRP A 153 5.15 -30.05 -27.42
C TRP A 153 3.64 -30.27 -27.26
N LEU A 154 3.22 -31.31 -26.53
CA LEU A 154 1.82 -31.74 -26.44
C LEU A 154 0.87 -30.58 -26.10
N ALA A 155 1.17 -29.82 -25.04
CA ALA A 155 0.28 -28.75 -24.58
C ALA A 155 0.10 -27.65 -25.65
N ALA A 156 1.18 -27.24 -26.30
CA ALA A 156 1.15 -26.20 -27.33
C ALA A 156 0.39 -26.64 -28.58
N VAL A 157 0.65 -27.86 -29.03
CA VAL A 157 -0.04 -28.42 -30.19
C VAL A 157 -1.53 -28.61 -29.89
N LEU A 158 -1.89 -29.18 -28.74
CA LEU A 158 -3.29 -29.40 -28.37
C LEU A 158 -4.06 -28.09 -28.19
N ALA A 159 -3.45 -27.05 -27.62
CA ALA A 159 -4.06 -25.72 -27.49
C ALA A 159 -4.38 -25.11 -28.87
N ASP A 160 -3.45 -25.19 -29.82
CA ASP A 160 -3.66 -24.65 -31.16
C ASP A 160 -4.61 -25.49 -32.01
N LEU A 161 -4.59 -26.82 -31.88
CA LEU A 161 -5.56 -27.70 -32.54
C LEU A 161 -6.98 -27.49 -31.98
N ARG A 162 -7.12 -27.30 -30.66
CA ARG A 162 -8.39 -26.88 -30.05
C ARG A 162 -8.86 -25.55 -30.66
N ARG A 163 -7.99 -24.55 -30.74
CA ARG A 163 -8.33 -23.25 -31.36
C ARG A 163 -8.71 -23.41 -32.83
N ALA A 164 -8.00 -24.25 -33.58
CA ALA A 164 -8.29 -24.54 -34.98
C ALA A 164 -9.61 -25.28 -35.18
N SER A 165 -10.13 -25.99 -34.17
CA SER A 165 -11.42 -26.68 -34.21
C SER A 165 -12.64 -25.77 -33.92
N GLY A 166 -12.41 -24.50 -33.58
CA GLY A 166 -13.46 -23.51 -33.28
C GLY A 166 -14.42 -23.24 -34.45
N VAL A 167 -15.59 -22.65 -34.14
CA VAL A 167 -16.62 -22.29 -35.13
C VAL A 167 -16.05 -21.32 -36.17
N GLU A 168 -15.51 -20.20 -35.70
CA GLU A 168 -14.73 -19.29 -36.52
C GLU A 168 -13.27 -19.77 -36.57
N PRO A 169 -12.67 -19.98 -37.76
CA PRO A 169 -11.24 -20.21 -37.85
C PRO A 169 -10.54 -18.95 -37.31
N ALA A 170 -9.82 -19.09 -36.19
CA ALA A 170 -9.09 -17.96 -35.61
C ALA A 170 -8.20 -17.32 -36.69
N GLY A 171 -8.38 -16.01 -36.92
CA GLY A 171 -7.58 -15.27 -37.89
C GLY A 171 -6.09 -15.56 -37.69
N GLY A 172 -5.40 -16.01 -38.74
CA GLY A 172 -3.98 -16.42 -38.63
C GLY A 172 -3.56 -17.63 -39.47
N GLY A 173 -4.38 -18.13 -40.39
CA GLY A 173 -4.02 -19.25 -41.28
C GLY A 173 -3.96 -20.62 -40.57
N PRO A 174 -3.52 -21.67 -41.28
CA PRO A 174 -3.46 -23.03 -40.72
C PRO A 174 -2.46 -23.16 -39.56
N VAL A 175 -2.74 -24.10 -38.66
CA VAL A 175 -1.75 -24.62 -37.71
C VAL A 175 -0.79 -25.54 -38.47
N VAL A 176 0.50 -25.24 -38.41
CA VAL A 176 1.55 -25.96 -39.14
C VAL A 176 2.25 -26.93 -38.20
N LEU A 177 2.15 -28.23 -38.49
CA LEU A 177 2.83 -29.30 -37.78
C LEU A 177 4.07 -29.73 -38.57
N VAL A 178 5.25 -29.54 -37.99
CA VAL A 178 6.51 -29.87 -38.65
C VAL A 178 7.07 -31.18 -38.10
N GLU A 179 7.04 -32.21 -38.94
CA GLU A 179 7.54 -33.55 -38.63
C GLU A 179 8.33 -34.10 -39.82
N ARG A 180 9.22 -35.06 -39.55
CA ARG A 180 10.01 -35.72 -40.61
C ARG A 180 9.17 -36.67 -41.46
N GLN A 181 8.14 -37.26 -40.87
CA GLN A 181 7.27 -38.24 -41.51
C GLN A 181 5.81 -37.78 -41.46
N CYS A 182 5.09 -37.93 -42.58
CA CYS A 182 3.64 -37.67 -42.63
C CYS A 182 2.85 -38.52 -41.63
N ALA A 183 3.37 -39.69 -41.27
CA ALA A 183 2.77 -40.56 -40.26
C ALA A 183 2.77 -39.92 -38.85
N ASP A 184 3.76 -39.11 -38.51
CA ASP A 184 3.80 -38.40 -37.22
C ASP A 184 2.78 -37.26 -37.19
N VAL A 185 2.58 -36.56 -38.32
CA VAL A 185 1.49 -35.58 -38.46
C VAL A 185 0.11 -36.26 -38.31
N ALA A 186 -0.07 -37.45 -38.90
CA ALA A 186 -1.28 -38.24 -38.71
C ALA A 186 -1.48 -38.68 -37.25
N ARG A 187 -0.40 -39.01 -36.53
CA ARG A 187 -0.47 -39.34 -35.08
C ARG A 187 -0.87 -38.13 -34.24
N TRP A 188 -0.37 -36.93 -34.53
CA TRP A 188 -0.82 -35.69 -33.89
C TRP A 188 -2.32 -35.44 -34.07
N LEU A 189 -2.82 -35.65 -35.29
CA LEU A 189 -4.26 -35.57 -35.59
C LEU A 189 -5.05 -36.68 -34.90
N GLY A 190 -4.46 -37.87 -34.73
CA GLY A 190 -5.00 -38.96 -33.92
C GLY A 190 -5.15 -38.59 -32.44
N LEU A 191 -4.10 -38.01 -31.84
CA LEU A 191 -4.15 -37.49 -30.46
C LEU A 191 -5.25 -36.44 -30.30
N ALA A 192 -5.34 -35.48 -31.23
CA ALA A 192 -6.38 -34.46 -31.20
C ALA A 192 -7.78 -35.06 -31.35
N SER A 193 -7.95 -36.08 -32.19
CA SER A 193 -9.23 -36.75 -32.37
C SER A 193 -9.70 -37.51 -31.13
N ALA A 194 -8.78 -38.10 -30.37
CA ALA A 194 -9.09 -38.76 -29.10
C ALA A 194 -9.30 -37.76 -27.94
N THR A 195 -8.65 -36.59 -27.99
CA THR A 195 -8.73 -35.56 -26.94
C THR A 195 -9.97 -34.67 -27.09
N LEU A 196 -10.23 -34.17 -28.30
CA LEU A 196 -11.28 -33.20 -28.57
C LEU A 196 -12.66 -33.87 -28.58
N PRO A 197 -13.74 -33.17 -28.17
CA PRO A 197 -15.09 -33.66 -28.39
C PRO A 197 -15.36 -33.86 -29.89
N ARG A 198 -16.17 -34.88 -30.22
CA ARG A 198 -16.41 -35.32 -31.60
C ARG A 198 -16.75 -34.18 -32.58
N ALA A 199 -17.67 -33.30 -32.19
CA ALA A 199 -18.10 -32.17 -33.01
C ALA A 199 -16.98 -31.17 -33.36
N TYR A 200 -15.94 -31.09 -32.53
CA TYR A 200 -14.77 -30.23 -32.77
C TYR A 200 -13.71 -30.95 -33.61
N ALA A 201 -13.44 -32.22 -33.31
CA ALA A 201 -12.51 -33.03 -34.09
C ALA A 201 -12.93 -33.13 -35.57
N GLU A 202 -14.23 -33.28 -35.86
CA GLU A 202 -14.74 -33.35 -37.23
C GLU A 202 -14.53 -32.06 -38.05
N ARG A 203 -14.40 -30.92 -37.39
CA ARG A 203 -14.17 -29.61 -38.03
C ARG A 203 -12.71 -29.41 -38.42
N LEU A 204 -11.79 -30.23 -37.92
CA LEU A 204 -10.39 -30.14 -38.28
C LEU A 204 -10.18 -30.67 -39.71
N THR A 205 -10.17 -29.76 -40.68
CA THR A 205 -9.69 -30.04 -42.04
C THR A 205 -8.17 -30.04 -42.04
N PHE A 206 -7.54 -31.02 -42.69
CA PHE A 206 -6.10 -31.18 -42.61
C PHE A 206 -5.46 -31.78 -43.87
N THR A 207 -4.16 -31.55 -44.03
CA THR A 207 -3.29 -32.37 -44.88
C THR A 207 -2.02 -32.76 -44.14
N THR A 208 -1.55 -34.00 -44.28
CA THR A 208 -0.33 -34.46 -43.61
C THR A 208 0.98 -33.99 -44.27
N TYR A 209 0.91 -33.38 -45.46
CA TYR A 209 2.05 -32.76 -46.12
C TYR A 209 1.65 -31.73 -47.19
N THR A 210 2.26 -30.54 -47.14
CA THR A 210 2.28 -29.54 -48.21
C THR A 210 3.59 -28.74 -48.19
N ARG A 211 4.04 -28.28 -49.36
CA ARG A 211 5.14 -27.29 -49.48
C ARG A 211 4.67 -25.84 -49.43
N ARG A 212 3.36 -25.61 -49.56
CA ARG A 212 2.78 -24.26 -49.63
C ARG A 212 1.75 -24.09 -48.50
N PRO A 213 2.19 -24.04 -47.24
CA PRO A 213 1.26 -23.94 -46.10
C PRO A 213 0.46 -22.62 -46.11
N GLY A 214 1.06 -21.51 -46.56
CA GLY A 214 0.38 -20.20 -46.61
C GLY A 214 -0.77 -20.08 -47.61
N SER A 215 -0.85 -20.95 -48.62
CA SER A 215 -1.94 -20.97 -49.60
C SER A 215 -3.00 -22.03 -49.30
N SER A 216 -2.89 -22.75 -48.18
CA SER A 216 -3.84 -23.80 -47.83
C SER A 216 -5.09 -23.23 -47.19
N THR A 217 -6.25 -23.70 -47.63
CA THR A 217 -7.56 -23.41 -47.03
C THR A 217 -7.90 -24.35 -45.86
N LEU A 218 -7.02 -25.31 -45.57
CA LEU A 218 -7.20 -26.29 -44.50
C LEU A 218 -6.84 -25.68 -43.15
N ARG A 219 -7.36 -26.24 -42.06
CA ARG A 219 -7.11 -25.74 -40.70
C ARG A 219 -5.78 -26.23 -40.11
N VAL A 220 -5.30 -27.40 -40.54
CA VAL A 220 -4.04 -28.01 -40.09
C VAL A 220 -3.23 -28.50 -41.28
N VAL A 221 -1.94 -28.19 -41.33
CA VAL A 221 -1.06 -28.63 -42.42
C VAL A 221 0.23 -29.23 -41.90
N GLY A 222 0.61 -30.37 -42.44
CA GLY A 222 1.90 -30.99 -42.21
C GLY A 222 2.95 -30.39 -43.15
N VAL A 223 4.13 -30.12 -42.63
CA VAL A 223 5.25 -29.53 -43.38
C VAL A 223 6.54 -30.25 -42.97
N ARG A 224 7.51 -30.37 -43.88
CA ARG A 224 8.82 -30.94 -43.54
C ARG A 224 9.74 -29.89 -42.90
N PRO A 225 10.77 -30.28 -42.12
CA PRO A 225 11.65 -29.33 -41.45
C PRO A 225 12.27 -28.27 -42.37
N GLU A 226 12.59 -28.63 -43.62
CA GLU A 226 13.12 -27.71 -44.64
C GLU A 226 12.19 -26.54 -44.96
N ASP A 227 10.88 -26.76 -44.91
CA ASP A 227 9.85 -25.78 -45.29
C ASP A 227 9.31 -24.99 -44.08
N ALA A 228 9.80 -25.29 -42.86
CA ALA A 228 9.29 -24.71 -41.61
C ALA A 228 9.55 -23.20 -41.50
N GLU A 229 10.70 -22.73 -41.99
CA GLU A 229 11.08 -21.31 -41.87
C GLU A 229 10.26 -20.41 -42.80
N ALA A 230 9.93 -20.91 -43.99
CA ALA A 230 9.00 -20.24 -44.89
C ALA A 230 7.60 -20.10 -44.24
N ALA A 231 7.14 -21.14 -43.53
CA ALA A 231 5.88 -21.10 -42.81
C ALA A 231 5.89 -20.07 -41.65
N ARG A 232 6.99 -19.97 -40.89
CA ARG A 232 7.14 -18.96 -39.83
C ARG A 232 7.18 -17.55 -40.40
N SER A 233 7.93 -17.34 -41.48
CA SER A 233 8.03 -16.06 -42.17
C SER A 233 6.67 -15.57 -42.72
N ALA A 234 5.77 -16.50 -43.04
CA ALA A 234 4.39 -16.21 -43.43
C ALA A 234 3.46 -15.88 -42.25
N GLY A 235 3.96 -15.80 -41.02
CA GLY A 235 3.18 -15.49 -39.81
C GLY A 235 2.27 -16.63 -39.34
N LEU A 236 2.48 -17.86 -39.83
CA LEU A 236 1.69 -19.02 -39.43
C LEU A 236 2.13 -19.54 -38.05
N ARG A 237 1.23 -20.26 -37.38
CA ARG A 237 1.52 -20.94 -36.11
C ARG A 237 2.24 -22.25 -36.37
N VAL A 238 3.57 -22.25 -36.18
CA VAL A 238 4.44 -23.38 -36.52
C VAL A 238 4.91 -24.13 -35.28
N HIS A 239 4.60 -25.44 -35.23
CA HIS A 239 5.08 -26.37 -34.21
C HIS A 239 6.19 -27.27 -34.76
N LEU A 240 7.43 -27.05 -34.32
CA LEU A 240 8.57 -27.88 -34.67
C LEU A 240 8.70 -29.07 -33.70
N CYS A 241 7.94 -30.12 -33.95
CA CYS A 241 7.73 -31.26 -33.05
C CYS A 241 8.92 -32.24 -32.95
N ALA A 242 10.06 -31.92 -33.58
CA ALA A 242 11.31 -32.67 -33.50
C ALA A 242 12.54 -31.75 -33.29
N GLY A 243 12.30 -30.49 -32.89
CA GLY A 243 13.33 -29.46 -32.71
C GLY A 243 13.65 -29.19 -31.24
N PRO A 244 14.11 -27.97 -30.89
CA PRO A 244 14.20 -27.54 -29.50
C PRO A 244 12.82 -27.58 -28.83
N SER A 245 12.79 -27.98 -27.55
CA SER A 245 11.57 -27.87 -26.74
C SER A 245 11.08 -26.43 -26.74
N PRO A 246 9.76 -26.18 -26.80
CA PRO A 246 9.22 -24.86 -26.53
C PRO A 246 9.67 -24.41 -25.13
N ALA A 247 9.85 -23.10 -24.95
CA ALA A 247 10.16 -22.52 -23.65
C ALA A 247 9.06 -22.93 -22.64
N ALA A 248 9.49 -23.36 -21.45
CA ALA A 248 8.57 -23.72 -20.37
C ALA A 248 7.62 -22.54 -20.07
N GLY A 249 6.30 -22.77 -20.12
CA GLY A 249 5.27 -21.76 -19.84
C GLY A 249 4.49 -21.21 -21.05
N GLY A 250 4.74 -21.66 -22.27
CA GLY A 250 4.33 -20.95 -23.48
C GLY A 250 2.85 -20.94 -23.92
N THR A 251 1.90 -21.58 -23.23
CA THR A 251 0.51 -21.66 -23.75
C THR A 251 -0.54 -20.95 -22.90
N GLY A 252 -0.34 -20.83 -21.57
CA GLY A 252 -1.36 -20.35 -20.63
C GLY A 252 -2.67 -21.14 -20.64
N ASP A 253 -2.77 -22.22 -21.45
CA ASP A 253 -4.00 -22.99 -21.66
C ASP A 253 -4.01 -24.17 -20.70
N VAL A 254 -4.61 -23.95 -19.53
CA VAL A 254 -4.68 -24.94 -18.44
C VAL A 254 -5.31 -26.26 -18.89
N TRP A 255 -6.30 -26.23 -19.78
CA TRP A 255 -6.91 -27.45 -20.33
C TRP A 255 -5.89 -28.23 -21.16
N ALA A 256 -5.16 -27.56 -22.05
CA ALA A 256 -4.20 -28.22 -22.93
C ALA A 256 -2.99 -28.77 -22.16
N VAL A 257 -2.54 -28.07 -21.12
CA VAL A 257 -1.49 -28.56 -20.21
C VAL A 257 -1.99 -29.80 -19.45
N THR A 258 -3.22 -29.79 -18.95
CA THR A 258 -3.82 -30.97 -18.29
C THR A 258 -3.94 -32.15 -19.26
N ALA A 259 -4.43 -31.93 -20.48
CA ALA A 259 -4.55 -32.96 -21.51
C ALA A 259 -3.18 -33.56 -21.89
N ALA A 260 -2.14 -32.73 -21.97
CA ALA A 260 -0.77 -33.20 -22.20
C ALA A 260 -0.28 -34.12 -21.08
N ARG A 261 -0.59 -33.82 -19.81
CA ARG A 261 -0.24 -34.69 -18.67
C ARG A 261 -0.99 -36.01 -18.70
N VAL A 262 -2.30 -35.99 -19.02
CA VAL A 262 -3.11 -37.20 -19.19
C VAL A 262 -2.51 -38.15 -20.23
N TRP A 263 -2.11 -37.62 -21.39
CA TRP A 263 -1.43 -38.40 -22.42
C TRP A 263 -0.07 -38.94 -21.97
N ARG A 264 0.74 -38.13 -21.29
CA ARG A 264 2.05 -38.56 -20.76
C ARG A 264 1.93 -39.67 -19.71
N SER A 265 0.81 -39.70 -19.00
CA SER A 265 0.48 -40.76 -18.03
C SER A 265 -0.16 -41.99 -18.67
N ARG A 266 -0.38 -42.01 -19.99
CA ARG A 266 -0.98 -43.13 -20.74
C ARG A 266 -2.40 -43.47 -20.29
N SER A 267 -3.19 -42.43 -20.00
CA SER A 267 -4.58 -42.57 -19.52
C SER A 267 -5.60 -41.82 -20.39
N PRO A 268 -5.67 -42.07 -21.72
CA PRO A 268 -6.59 -41.35 -22.61
C PRO A 268 -8.07 -41.59 -22.30
N GLU A 269 -8.42 -42.67 -21.60
CA GLU A 269 -9.78 -42.96 -21.12
C GLU A 269 -10.35 -41.86 -20.21
N LEU A 270 -9.48 -41.07 -19.57
CA LEU A 270 -9.90 -39.97 -18.70
C LEU A 270 -10.59 -38.84 -19.49
N PHE A 271 -10.38 -38.73 -20.80
CA PHE A 271 -11.09 -37.75 -21.62
C PHE A 271 -12.57 -38.07 -21.73
N ASP A 272 -12.96 -39.35 -21.80
CA ASP A 272 -14.36 -39.75 -21.81
C ASP A 272 -15.02 -39.50 -20.46
N VAL A 273 -14.34 -39.88 -19.37
CA VAL A 273 -14.81 -39.63 -18.00
C VAL A 273 -15.01 -38.13 -17.74
N ALA A 274 -14.10 -37.28 -18.23
CA ALA A 274 -14.21 -35.83 -18.08
C ALA A 274 -15.38 -35.23 -18.88
N ARG A 275 -15.81 -35.85 -20.00
CA ARG A 275 -16.95 -35.40 -20.81
C ARG A 275 -18.31 -35.70 -20.16
N GLU A 276 -18.36 -36.70 -19.29
CA GLU A 276 -19.57 -37.02 -18.51
C GLU A 276 -19.84 -35.97 -17.41
N LEU A 277 -18.80 -35.23 -17.01
CA LEU A 277 -18.92 -34.17 -16.00
C LEU A 277 -19.53 -32.89 -16.60
N PRO A 278 -20.33 -32.14 -15.82
CA PRO A 278 -20.96 -30.92 -16.30
C PRO A 278 -19.95 -29.78 -16.52
N GLY A 279 -20.02 -29.12 -17.68
CA GLY A 279 -19.22 -27.94 -17.99
C GLY A 279 -19.09 -27.68 -19.47
N ASP A 280 -18.39 -26.60 -19.81
CA ASP A 280 -18.01 -26.33 -21.20
C ASP A 280 -17.03 -27.41 -21.69
N PRO A 281 -17.06 -27.79 -22.98
CA PRO A 281 -16.27 -28.92 -23.50
C PRO A 281 -14.74 -28.78 -23.34
N PHE A 282 -14.25 -27.56 -23.08
CA PHE A 282 -12.84 -27.25 -22.88
C PHE A 282 -12.56 -26.57 -21.53
N ALA A 283 -13.49 -26.67 -20.57
CA ALA A 283 -13.21 -26.24 -19.22
C ALA A 283 -12.06 -27.09 -18.65
N ALA A 284 -11.05 -26.45 -18.05
CA ALA A 284 -9.92 -27.16 -17.47
C ALA A 284 -10.30 -27.98 -16.23
N GLY A 285 -11.29 -27.50 -15.46
CA GLY A 285 -11.73 -28.09 -14.20
C GLY A 285 -12.11 -29.58 -14.27
N PRO A 286 -13.08 -29.99 -15.11
CA PRO A 286 -13.49 -31.40 -15.22
C PRO A 286 -12.34 -32.36 -15.52
N LEU A 287 -11.47 -31.97 -16.45
CA LEU A 287 -10.31 -32.79 -16.84
C LEU A 287 -9.26 -32.84 -15.72
N ALA A 288 -9.01 -31.71 -15.06
CA ALA A 288 -8.07 -31.64 -13.94
C ALA A 288 -8.56 -32.43 -12.72
N VAL A 289 -9.84 -32.37 -12.38
CA VAL A 289 -10.45 -33.22 -11.33
C VAL A 289 -10.29 -34.70 -11.66
N THR A 290 -10.60 -35.09 -12.89
CA THR A 290 -10.50 -36.48 -13.33
C THR A 290 -9.05 -36.97 -13.28
N ALA A 291 -8.10 -36.15 -13.71
CA ALA A 291 -6.67 -36.46 -13.65
C ALA A 291 -6.14 -36.58 -12.21
N LEU A 292 -6.53 -35.68 -11.31
CA LEU A 292 -6.17 -35.76 -9.88
C LEU A 292 -6.76 -37.01 -9.22
N CYS A 293 -8.03 -37.34 -9.51
CA CYS A 293 -8.67 -38.55 -9.00
C CYS A 293 -8.01 -39.84 -9.50
N ALA A 294 -7.31 -39.78 -10.64
CA ALA A 294 -6.51 -40.87 -11.20
C ALA A 294 -5.05 -40.88 -10.69
N GLY A 295 -4.66 -39.95 -9.82
CA GLY A 295 -3.30 -39.86 -9.26
C GLY A 295 -2.27 -39.20 -10.18
N ILE A 296 -2.71 -38.46 -11.20
CA ILE A 296 -1.80 -37.73 -12.10
C ILE A 296 -1.37 -36.42 -11.43
N ALA A 297 -0.06 -36.22 -11.28
CA ALA A 297 0.50 -34.99 -10.72
C ALA A 297 0.27 -33.79 -11.65
N LEU A 298 -0.42 -32.76 -11.15
CA LEU A 298 -0.73 -31.52 -11.87
C LEU A 298 0.00 -30.31 -11.28
N GLY A 299 0.16 -29.24 -12.06
CA GLY A 299 0.74 -27.97 -11.61
C GLY A 299 -0.27 -27.07 -10.88
N PRO A 300 0.16 -25.91 -10.38
CA PRO A 300 -0.67 -25.03 -9.55
C PRO A 300 -1.90 -24.50 -10.29
N ASP A 301 -1.79 -24.14 -11.57
CA ASP A 301 -2.92 -23.62 -12.35
C ASP A 301 -3.98 -24.69 -12.59
N GLU A 302 -3.56 -25.92 -12.89
CA GLU A 302 -4.47 -27.05 -13.08
C GLU A 302 -5.14 -27.46 -11.76
N ARG A 303 -4.42 -27.46 -10.63
CA ARG A 303 -4.98 -27.72 -9.29
C ARG A 303 -5.99 -26.64 -8.89
N SER A 304 -5.67 -25.38 -9.16
CA SER A 304 -6.58 -24.24 -8.95
C SER A 304 -7.86 -24.37 -9.78
N ALA A 305 -7.75 -24.78 -11.04
CA ALA A 305 -8.90 -25.02 -11.92
C ALA A 305 -9.77 -26.19 -11.44
N ALA A 306 -9.16 -27.27 -10.94
CA ALA A 306 -9.87 -28.40 -10.36
C ALA A 306 -10.66 -28.00 -9.10
N ALA A 307 -10.00 -27.31 -8.16
CA ALA A 307 -10.61 -26.83 -6.92
C ALA A 307 -11.74 -25.84 -7.19
N GLY A 308 -11.51 -24.85 -8.07
CA GLY A 308 -12.52 -23.86 -8.44
C GLY A 308 -13.76 -24.47 -9.09
N TRP A 309 -13.59 -25.39 -10.05
CA TRP A 309 -14.73 -26.06 -10.69
C TRP A 309 -15.54 -26.90 -9.71
N ALA A 310 -14.88 -27.61 -8.80
CA ALA A 310 -15.54 -28.41 -7.77
C ALA A 310 -16.27 -27.54 -6.74
N ALA A 311 -15.70 -26.38 -6.38
CA ALA A 311 -16.33 -25.40 -5.49
C ALA A 311 -17.65 -24.86 -6.07
N ASP A 312 -17.67 -24.54 -7.37
CA ASP A 312 -18.86 -24.05 -8.08
C ASP A 312 -19.95 -25.14 -8.22
N ARG A 313 -19.56 -26.42 -8.17
CA ARG A 313 -20.42 -27.57 -8.46
C ARG A 313 -20.26 -28.68 -7.41
N PRO A 314 -20.63 -28.41 -6.14
CA PRO A 314 -20.40 -29.32 -5.02
C PRO A 314 -21.11 -30.68 -5.16
N TYR A 315 -22.14 -30.77 -6.00
CA TYR A 315 -22.92 -32.00 -6.25
C TYR A 315 -22.50 -32.76 -7.53
N ALA A 316 -21.51 -32.26 -8.28
CA ALA A 316 -21.07 -32.91 -9.52
C ALA A 316 -20.21 -34.16 -9.28
N LEU A 317 -19.68 -34.34 -8.06
CA LEU A 317 -18.84 -35.47 -7.67
C LEU A 317 -19.53 -36.30 -6.59
N ASP A 318 -19.39 -37.62 -6.70
CA ASP A 318 -19.76 -38.53 -5.62
C ASP A 318 -18.76 -38.45 -4.45
N ALA A 319 -19.13 -39.02 -3.30
CA ALA A 319 -18.30 -38.97 -2.09
C ALA A 319 -16.89 -39.59 -2.29
N GLN A 320 -16.76 -40.60 -3.14
CA GLN A 320 -15.48 -41.27 -3.40
C GLN A 320 -14.55 -40.36 -4.22
N ARG A 321 -15.07 -39.73 -5.28
CA ARG A 321 -14.33 -38.78 -6.11
C ARG A 321 -13.97 -37.52 -5.32
N THR A 322 -14.87 -37.02 -4.49
CA THR A 322 -14.58 -35.88 -3.60
C THR A 322 -13.44 -36.21 -2.63
N GLY A 323 -13.44 -37.39 -2.00
CA GLY A 323 -12.34 -37.81 -1.12
C GLY A 323 -10.99 -37.87 -1.83
N ARG A 324 -10.93 -38.46 -3.03
CA ARG A 324 -9.70 -38.53 -3.83
C ARG A 324 -9.22 -37.16 -4.29
N LEU A 325 -10.12 -36.26 -4.67
CA LEU A 325 -9.77 -34.90 -5.05
C LEU A 325 -9.15 -34.15 -3.86
N VAL A 326 -9.77 -34.25 -2.67
CA VAL A 326 -9.23 -33.62 -1.46
C VAL A 326 -7.86 -34.16 -1.11
N GLU A 327 -7.66 -35.47 -1.14
CA GLU A 327 -6.37 -36.10 -0.87
C GLU A 327 -5.28 -35.63 -1.85
N ALA A 328 -5.61 -35.55 -3.14
CA ALA A 328 -4.69 -35.07 -4.16
C ALA A 328 -4.32 -33.59 -3.98
N LEU A 329 -5.29 -32.73 -3.66
CA LEU A 329 -5.07 -31.29 -3.43
C LEU A 329 -4.31 -31.02 -2.13
N ALA A 330 -4.60 -31.77 -1.05
CA ALA A 330 -3.97 -31.61 0.26
C ALA A 330 -2.63 -32.36 0.41
N SER A 331 -2.13 -33.00 -0.66
CA SER A 331 -0.91 -33.79 -0.59
C SER A 331 0.29 -32.97 -0.10
N PRO A 332 1.05 -33.46 0.91
CA PRO A 332 2.21 -32.75 1.44
C PRO A 332 3.42 -32.78 0.49
N ALA A 333 3.39 -33.58 -0.57
CA ALA A 333 4.48 -33.69 -1.55
C ALA A 333 4.52 -32.53 -2.57
N VAL A 334 3.64 -31.54 -2.42
CA VAL A 334 3.48 -30.41 -3.32
C VAL A 334 4.11 -29.16 -2.70
N ASP A 335 5.28 -28.77 -3.21
CA ASP A 335 6.06 -27.63 -2.71
C ASP A 335 5.87 -26.34 -3.54
N ASP A 336 5.19 -26.40 -4.70
CA ASP A 336 5.05 -25.31 -5.67
C ASP A 336 3.71 -24.55 -5.60
N ARG A 337 3.10 -24.51 -4.42
CA ARG A 337 1.75 -23.93 -4.22
C ARG A 337 1.74 -22.42 -4.41
N THR A 338 0.63 -21.90 -4.94
CA THR A 338 0.44 -20.47 -5.21
C THR A 338 -0.78 -19.91 -4.45
N GLY A 339 -0.84 -18.59 -4.28
CA GLY A 339 -1.99 -17.94 -3.61
C GLY A 339 -3.34 -18.24 -4.26
N ALA A 340 -3.39 -18.26 -5.60
CA ALA A 340 -4.60 -18.59 -6.35
C ALA A 340 -5.09 -20.04 -6.09
N GLU A 341 -4.16 -20.97 -5.83
CA GLU A 341 -4.49 -22.33 -5.45
C GLU A 341 -5.13 -22.37 -4.06
N PHE A 342 -4.56 -21.64 -3.08
CA PHE A 342 -5.13 -21.55 -1.75
C PHE A 342 -6.52 -20.90 -1.75
N ASP A 343 -6.73 -19.84 -2.54
CA ASP A 343 -8.05 -19.19 -2.66
C ASP A 343 -9.08 -20.14 -3.27
N ALA A 344 -8.71 -20.91 -4.31
CA ALA A 344 -9.58 -21.89 -4.92
C ALA A 344 -9.92 -23.05 -3.97
N VAL A 345 -8.94 -23.49 -3.17
CA VAL A 345 -9.14 -24.53 -2.15
C VAL A 345 -9.98 -24.02 -0.97
N GLY A 346 -9.82 -22.76 -0.56
CA GLY A 346 -10.67 -22.12 0.44
C GLY A 346 -12.14 -22.15 0.02
N ARG A 347 -12.44 -21.74 -1.23
CA ARG A 347 -13.80 -21.83 -1.79
C ARG A 347 -14.31 -23.26 -1.86
N LEU A 348 -13.46 -24.22 -2.24
CA LEU A 348 -13.84 -25.64 -2.25
C LEU A 348 -14.17 -26.13 -0.83
N PHE A 349 -13.35 -25.79 0.15
CA PHE A 349 -13.56 -26.15 1.54
C PHE A 349 -14.92 -25.63 2.04
N GLY A 350 -15.19 -24.33 1.87
CA GLY A 350 -16.49 -23.74 2.24
C GLY A 350 -17.68 -24.35 1.48
N ALA A 351 -17.48 -24.79 0.23
CA ALA A 351 -18.51 -25.52 -0.51
C ALA A 351 -18.71 -26.96 -0.02
N LEU A 352 -17.73 -27.61 0.59
CA LEU A 352 -17.88 -28.96 1.14
C LEU A 352 -18.31 -28.96 2.61
N GLU A 353 -18.11 -27.84 3.31
CA GLU A 353 -18.48 -27.67 4.71
C GLU A 353 -19.99 -27.85 4.93
N GLY A 354 -20.34 -28.62 5.97
CA GLY A 354 -21.72 -29.03 6.24
C GLY A 354 -22.32 -30.05 5.25
N ARG A 355 -21.64 -30.35 4.13
CA ARG A 355 -22.08 -31.30 3.10
C ARG A 355 -21.32 -32.62 3.15
N CYS A 356 -20.03 -32.58 3.49
CA CYS A 356 -19.18 -33.74 3.65
C CYS A 356 -18.82 -33.99 5.13
N PRO A 357 -18.59 -35.25 5.54
CA PRO A 357 -18.06 -35.55 6.87
C PRO A 357 -16.71 -34.87 7.11
N ALA A 358 -16.45 -34.41 8.34
CA ALA A 358 -15.21 -33.75 8.73
C ALA A 358 -13.92 -34.51 8.34
N PRO A 359 -13.84 -35.86 8.42
CA PRO A 359 -12.64 -36.58 8.00
C PRO A 359 -12.28 -36.41 6.50
N VAL A 360 -13.27 -36.11 5.65
CA VAL A 360 -13.04 -35.88 4.22
C VAL A 360 -12.47 -34.50 3.96
N THR A 361 -12.88 -33.47 4.71
CA THR A 361 -12.47 -32.07 4.51
C THR A 361 -11.28 -31.66 5.38
N ALA A 362 -10.95 -32.43 6.44
CA ALA A 362 -9.85 -32.18 7.35
C ALA A 362 -8.47 -31.94 6.67
N PRO A 363 -8.09 -32.66 5.58
CA PRO A 363 -6.83 -32.39 4.89
C PRO A 363 -6.77 -30.98 4.27
N LEU A 364 -7.87 -30.48 3.71
CA LEU A 364 -7.92 -29.10 3.18
C LEU A 364 -7.82 -28.07 4.30
N ALA A 365 -8.53 -28.29 5.41
CA ALA A 365 -8.49 -27.41 6.57
C ALA A 365 -7.07 -27.32 7.16
N ALA A 366 -6.39 -28.47 7.31
CA ALA A 366 -5.02 -28.55 7.77
C ALA A 366 -4.04 -27.80 6.85
N MET A 367 -4.26 -27.89 5.53
CA MET A 367 -3.44 -27.21 4.53
C MET A 367 -3.61 -25.68 4.60
N LEU A 368 -4.86 -25.18 4.63
CA LEU A 368 -5.16 -23.74 4.72
C LEU A 368 -4.61 -23.12 6.01
N VAL A 369 -4.76 -23.82 7.14
CA VAL A 369 -4.23 -23.33 8.43
C VAL A 369 -2.70 -23.39 8.48
N THR A 370 -2.08 -24.41 7.88
CA THR A 370 -0.61 -24.45 7.79
C THR A 370 -0.07 -23.26 7.00
N GLU A 371 -0.73 -22.90 5.89
CA GLU A 371 -0.36 -21.73 5.10
C GLU A 371 -0.58 -20.42 5.90
N ALA A 372 -1.71 -20.30 6.58
CA ALA A 372 -1.99 -19.17 7.45
C ALA A 372 -0.97 -19.03 8.59
N VAL A 373 -0.43 -20.12 9.13
CA VAL A 373 0.65 -20.10 10.15
C VAL A 373 2.01 -19.78 9.53
N ARG A 374 2.29 -20.08 8.26
CA ARG A 374 3.59 -19.80 7.64
C ARG A 374 3.66 -18.43 6.97
N GLY A 375 2.51 -17.80 6.74
CA GLY A 375 2.43 -16.41 6.28
C GLY A 375 2.77 -16.20 4.79
N GLY A 376 2.70 -17.24 3.96
CA GLY A 376 2.96 -17.12 2.52
C GLY A 376 1.79 -16.47 1.75
N ASN A 377 0.57 -16.50 2.29
CA ASN A 377 -0.59 -15.80 1.73
C ASN A 377 -1.44 -15.12 2.82
N GLY A 378 -1.47 -13.79 2.82
CA GLY A 378 -2.19 -12.98 3.82
C GLY A 378 -3.71 -12.94 3.63
N SER A 379 -4.24 -13.45 2.51
CA SER A 379 -5.68 -13.43 2.18
C SER A 379 -6.40 -14.76 2.43
N VAL A 380 -5.75 -15.75 3.07
CA VAL A 380 -6.35 -17.07 3.29
C VAL A 380 -7.53 -16.96 4.24
N GLU A 381 -8.73 -17.25 3.74
CA GLU A 381 -9.94 -17.41 4.54
C GLU A 381 -9.78 -18.63 5.47
N LEU A 382 -9.96 -18.40 6.77
CA LEU A 382 -9.76 -19.44 7.78
C LEU A 382 -10.99 -20.36 7.86
N PRO A 383 -10.80 -21.69 7.93
CA PRO A 383 -11.91 -22.63 8.15
C PRO A 383 -12.63 -22.36 9.48
N HIS A 384 -13.90 -22.78 9.62
CA HIS A 384 -14.59 -22.73 10.91
C HIS A 384 -14.03 -23.75 11.91
N ARG A 385 -14.27 -23.49 13.20
CA ARG A 385 -13.76 -24.31 14.31
C ARG A 385 -14.20 -25.77 14.24
N ASP A 386 -15.40 -26.03 13.72
CA ASP A 386 -15.95 -27.39 13.62
C ASP A 386 -15.07 -28.32 12.75
N ALA A 387 -14.31 -27.75 11.80
CA ALA A 387 -13.36 -28.47 10.95
C ALA A 387 -12.21 -29.12 11.73
N PHE A 388 -11.91 -28.63 12.94
CA PHE A 388 -10.84 -29.13 13.81
C PHE A 388 -11.37 -29.96 14.98
N THR A 389 -12.66 -30.31 14.96
CA THR A 389 -13.23 -31.20 15.98
C THR A 389 -12.89 -32.65 15.65
N GLY A 390 -11.98 -33.26 16.41
CA GLY A 390 -11.57 -34.65 16.23
C GLY A 390 -10.06 -34.89 16.32
N PRO A 391 -9.62 -36.14 16.09
CA PRO A 391 -8.20 -36.50 16.18
C PRO A 391 -7.34 -35.82 15.12
N GLU A 392 -7.89 -35.54 13.93
CA GLU A 392 -7.18 -34.84 12.86
C GLU A 392 -6.88 -33.38 13.25
N GLY A 393 -7.85 -32.69 13.86
CA GLY A 393 -7.66 -31.32 14.34
C GLY A 393 -6.66 -31.24 15.51
N ALA A 394 -6.69 -32.22 16.42
CA ALA A 394 -5.71 -32.32 17.50
C ALA A 394 -4.27 -32.49 16.97
N ALA A 395 -4.07 -33.31 15.94
CA ALA A 395 -2.76 -33.48 15.30
C ALA A 395 -2.24 -32.19 14.62
N VAL A 396 -3.14 -31.39 14.03
CA VAL A 396 -2.78 -30.08 13.47
C VAL A 396 -2.38 -29.11 14.58
N ALA A 397 -3.14 -29.07 15.68
CA ALA A 397 -2.84 -28.23 16.83
C ALA A 397 -1.50 -28.59 17.50
N GLU A 398 -1.21 -29.89 17.67
CA GLU A 398 0.06 -30.38 18.22
C GLU A 398 1.26 -29.96 17.34
N ARG A 399 1.11 -30.03 16.02
CA ARG A 399 2.15 -29.66 15.06
C ARG A 399 2.38 -28.14 14.98
N LEU A 400 1.31 -27.34 14.88
CA LEU A 400 1.40 -25.90 14.63
C LEU A 400 1.45 -25.05 15.89
N GLY A 401 0.99 -25.58 17.04
CA GLY A 401 0.98 -24.87 18.32
C GLY A 401 2.33 -24.26 18.70
N PRO A 402 3.44 -25.02 18.67
CA PRO A 402 4.77 -24.48 18.96
C PRO A 402 5.22 -23.40 17.97
N GLU A 403 4.89 -23.51 16.68
CA GLU A 403 5.21 -22.49 15.66
C GLU A 403 4.46 -21.17 15.97
N ILE A 404 3.16 -21.27 16.28
CA ILE A 404 2.31 -20.13 16.64
C ILE A 404 2.81 -19.44 17.91
N LEU A 405 3.11 -20.21 18.97
CA LEU A 405 3.58 -19.66 20.24
C LEU A 405 4.96 -19.02 20.11
N ASN A 406 5.88 -19.63 19.38
CA ASN A 406 7.21 -19.07 19.14
C ASN A 406 7.13 -17.77 18.32
N GLU A 407 6.28 -17.74 17.29
CA GLU A 407 6.07 -16.51 16.55
C GLU A 407 5.41 -15.46 17.45
N LEU A 408 4.28 -15.74 18.10
CA LEU A 408 3.61 -14.80 19.02
C LEU A 408 4.56 -14.26 20.11
N GLY A 409 5.41 -15.10 20.70
CA GLY A 409 6.37 -14.75 21.75
C GLY A 409 7.71 -14.17 21.26
N GLY A 410 7.97 -14.11 19.94
CA GLY A 410 9.19 -13.56 19.35
C GLY A 410 9.28 -12.04 19.43
N GLY A 411 9.22 -11.47 20.63
CA GLY A 411 9.07 -10.04 20.92
C GLY A 411 10.30 -9.14 20.76
N ALA A 412 11.35 -9.53 20.00
CA ALA A 412 12.63 -8.79 20.06
C ALA A 412 13.31 -8.42 18.73
N THR A 413 12.85 -8.90 17.56
CA THR A 413 13.62 -8.70 16.30
C THR A 413 12.92 -7.86 15.22
N GLY A 414 11.73 -7.33 15.49
CA GLY A 414 11.04 -6.37 14.61
C GLY A 414 9.57 -6.21 14.96
N THR A 415 9.01 -5.03 14.69
CA THR A 415 7.56 -4.77 14.80
C THR A 415 6.81 -5.67 13.82
N ARG A 416 6.05 -6.65 14.33
CA ARG A 416 5.20 -7.52 13.50
C ARG A 416 4.02 -6.70 12.97
N PRO A 417 3.64 -6.85 11.69
CA PRO A 417 2.45 -6.20 11.14
C PRO A 417 1.17 -6.55 11.93
N VAL A 418 0.26 -5.60 12.11
CA VAL A 418 -1.02 -5.82 12.80
C VAL A 418 -1.79 -7.00 12.22
N ALA A 419 -1.90 -7.06 10.88
CA ALA A 419 -2.62 -8.13 10.18
C ALA A 419 -2.09 -9.53 10.54
N ARG A 420 -0.76 -9.65 10.70
CA ARG A 420 -0.11 -10.91 11.03
C ARG A 420 -0.40 -11.35 12.47
N THR A 421 -0.36 -10.42 13.42
CA THR A 421 -0.70 -10.69 14.82
C THR A 421 -2.16 -11.13 14.96
N VAL A 422 -3.08 -10.45 14.27
CA VAL A 422 -4.51 -10.79 14.25
C VAL A 422 -4.72 -12.20 13.67
N GLN A 423 -4.07 -12.51 12.54
CA GLN A 423 -4.16 -13.84 11.91
C GLN A 423 -3.71 -14.96 12.88
N LEU A 424 -2.57 -14.79 13.55
CA LEU A 424 -2.05 -15.79 14.50
C LEU A 424 -2.97 -15.99 15.71
N LEU A 425 -3.55 -14.92 16.26
CA LEU A 425 -4.50 -15.03 17.38
C LEU A 425 -5.81 -15.73 16.96
N ARG A 426 -6.28 -15.50 15.74
CA ARG A 426 -7.44 -16.24 15.18
C ARG A 426 -7.13 -17.72 15.00
N VAL A 427 -5.97 -18.05 14.44
CA VAL A 427 -5.54 -19.44 14.27
C VAL A 427 -5.31 -20.14 15.61
N ALA A 428 -4.71 -19.47 16.59
CA ALA A 428 -4.53 -20.01 17.94
C ALA A 428 -5.87 -20.42 18.55
N ARG A 429 -6.88 -19.55 18.44
CA ARG A 429 -8.24 -19.82 18.91
C ARG A 429 -8.90 -20.97 18.15
N LEU A 430 -8.74 -21.01 16.84
CA LEU A 430 -9.27 -22.06 15.96
C LEU A 430 -8.75 -23.44 16.39
N LEU A 431 -7.44 -23.54 16.65
CA LEU A 431 -6.76 -24.77 17.06
C LEU A 431 -6.84 -25.07 18.57
N GLY A 432 -7.38 -24.14 19.37
CA GLY A 432 -7.43 -24.29 20.83
C GLY A 432 -6.06 -24.22 21.51
N VAL A 433 -5.10 -23.52 20.90
CA VAL A 433 -3.76 -23.27 21.48
C VAL A 433 -3.90 -22.27 22.63
N ASP A 434 -3.37 -22.61 23.80
CA ASP A 434 -3.40 -21.73 24.96
C ASP A 434 -2.38 -20.59 24.80
N THR A 435 -2.87 -19.36 24.74
CA THR A 435 -2.07 -18.14 24.61
C THR A 435 -2.11 -17.28 25.88
N ALA A 436 -2.69 -17.77 26.99
CA ALA A 436 -2.96 -16.96 28.18
C ALA A 436 -1.70 -16.29 28.77
N GLU A 437 -0.56 -16.98 28.77
CA GLU A 437 0.71 -16.44 29.29
C GLU A 437 1.32 -15.37 28.37
N LEU A 438 1.14 -15.48 27.05
CA LEU A 438 1.69 -14.55 26.05
C LEU A 438 0.76 -13.37 25.77
N LEU A 439 -0.53 -13.51 26.05
CA LEU A 439 -1.56 -12.54 25.68
C LEU A 439 -1.25 -11.11 26.15
N PRO A 440 -0.80 -10.85 27.39
CA PRO A 440 -0.51 -9.49 27.84
C PRO A 440 0.56 -8.77 27.01
N GLU A 441 1.64 -9.48 26.64
CA GLU A 441 2.74 -8.93 25.84
C GLU A 441 2.32 -8.74 24.38
N VAL A 442 1.69 -9.76 23.78
CA VAL A 442 1.18 -9.71 22.40
C VAL A 442 0.20 -8.54 22.23
N VAL A 443 -0.70 -8.35 23.20
CA VAL A 443 -1.69 -7.28 23.19
C VAL A 443 -1.05 -5.91 23.40
N ALA A 444 -0.03 -5.79 24.25
CA ALA A 444 0.70 -4.54 24.39
C ALA A 444 1.40 -4.14 23.08
N CYS A 445 2.06 -5.08 22.41
CA CYS A 445 2.65 -4.87 21.10
C CYS A 445 1.58 -4.48 20.05
N LEU A 446 0.46 -5.21 20.00
CA LEU A 446 -0.64 -4.93 19.09
C LEU A 446 -1.24 -3.53 19.33
N ALA A 447 -1.47 -3.16 20.59
CA ALA A 447 -1.99 -1.85 20.96
C ALA A 447 -1.05 -0.71 20.54
N SER A 448 0.27 -0.91 20.59
CA SER A 448 1.25 0.08 20.13
C SER A 448 1.33 0.18 18.60
N ALA A 449 1.18 -0.95 17.89
CA ALA A 449 1.29 -1.01 16.43
C ALA A 449 0.05 -0.44 15.74
N LEU A 450 -1.14 -0.58 16.34
CA LEU A 450 -2.42 -0.15 15.74
C LEU A 450 -2.42 1.34 15.35
N PRO A 451 -2.17 2.31 16.26
CA PRO A 451 -2.09 3.71 15.87
C PRO A 451 -0.96 3.99 14.87
N ALA A 452 0.22 3.38 15.06
CA ALA A 452 1.39 3.62 14.23
C ALA A 452 1.18 3.23 12.75
N GLU A 453 0.60 2.05 12.48
CA GLU A 453 0.32 1.60 11.11
C GLU A 453 -0.78 2.43 10.45
N THR A 454 -1.76 2.95 11.22
CA THR A 454 -2.78 3.84 10.65
C THR A 454 -2.26 5.21 10.22
N VAL A 455 -1.17 5.70 10.83
CA VAL A 455 -0.51 6.95 10.41
C VAL A 455 0.28 6.74 9.13
N GLY A 456 0.99 5.61 9.01
CA GLY A 456 1.80 5.27 7.83
C GLY A 456 0.99 5.09 6.53
N CYS A 457 -0.31 4.78 6.63
CA CYS A 457 -1.19 4.68 5.46
C CYS A 457 -1.65 6.05 4.89
N GLY A 458 -1.29 7.17 5.52
CA GLY A 458 -1.83 8.50 5.19
C GLY A 458 -0.84 9.53 4.63
N GLU A 459 0.47 9.28 4.65
CA GLU A 459 1.46 10.24 4.10
C GLU A 459 2.00 9.78 2.75
N PRO A 460 1.87 10.58 1.67
CA PRO A 460 2.60 10.32 0.44
C PRO A 460 4.09 10.55 0.71
N VAL A 461 4.87 9.47 0.74
CA VAL A 461 6.34 9.57 0.79
C VAL A 461 6.79 10.17 -0.54
N ASP A 462 7.28 11.41 -0.46
CA ASP A 462 7.93 12.08 -1.59
C ASP A 462 9.09 11.24 -2.14
N GLY A 463 8.93 10.83 -3.40
CA GLY A 463 10.01 10.70 -4.38
C GLY A 463 11.26 9.90 -4.01
N SER A 464 11.16 8.57 -3.94
CA SER A 464 12.26 7.74 -4.45
C SER A 464 11.73 6.40 -4.98
N GLY A 465 11.77 6.27 -6.31
CA GLY A 465 11.27 5.12 -7.03
C GLY A 465 12.05 3.85 -6.69
N ARG A 466 11.33 2.86 -6.18
CA ARG A 466 11.69 1.45 -6.35
C ARG A 466 10.40 0.66 -6.49
N GLU A 467 9.95 0.53 -7.73
CA GLU A 467 8.83 -0.32 -8.13
C GLU A 467 9.14 -1.78 -7.78
N GLY A 468 8.38 -2.35 -6.84
CA GLY A 468 8.16 -3.78 -6.70
C GLY A 468 6.76 -4.12 -7.21
N PRO A 469 6.52 -5.34 -7.73
CA PRO A 469 5.27 -5.64 -8.41
C PRO A 469 4.25 -6.23 -7.44
N SER A 470 3.11 -5.56 -7.29
CA SER A 470 1.82 -6.22 -7.01
C SER A 470 0.69 -5.22 -7.11
N GLY A 471 -0.21 -5.46 -8.07
CA GLY A 471 -1.42 -4.70 -8.25
C GLY A 471 -2.44 -5.00 -7.15
N GLY A 472 -2.99 -3.93 -6.60
CA GLY A 472 -4.25 -3.87 -5.88
C GLY A 472 -4.91 -2.55 -6.26
N ALA A 473 -6.12 -2.62 -6.82
CA ALA A 473 -6.84 -1.46 -7.31
C ALA A 473 -7.20 -0.51 -6.15
N GLY A 474 -6.86 0.77 -6.31
CA GLY A 474 -7.49 1.92 -5.63
C GLY A 474 -7.77 1.76 -4.14
N ALA A 475 -6.74 1.78 -3.29
CA ALA A 475 -6.94 2.09 -1.88
C ALA A 475 -7.35 3.57 -1.76
N ASP A 476 -8.61 3.81 -1.43
CA ASP A 476 -9.09 5.13 -1.04
C ASP A 476 -8.32 5.56 0.23
N PRO A 477 -7.55 6.65 0.22
CA PRO A 477 -6.78 7.08 1.39
C PRO A 477 -7.67 7.42 2.60
N GLY A 478 -8.99 7.56 2.39
CA GLY A 478 -9.99 7.70 3.45
C GLY A 478 -10.62 6.39 3.97
N GLY A 479 -10.29 5.23 3.41
CA GLY A 479 -10.88 3.94 3.80
C GLY A 479 -10.34 3.39 5.13
N PRO A 480 -11.06 2.45 5.78
CA PRO A 480 -10.52 1.71 6.92
C PRO A 480 -9.25 0.94 6.50
N PRO A 481 -8.27 0.76 7.39
CA PRO A 481 -7.07 0.00 7.07
C PRO A 481 -7.41 -1.47 6.76
N ASP A 482 -6.64 -2.12 5.89
CA ASP A 482 -6.91 -3.48 5.39
C ASP A 482 -7.06 -4.53 6.49
N PHE A 483 -6.43 -4.33 7.66
CA PHE A 483 -6.54 -5.23 8.81
C PHE A 483 -7.83 -5.06 9.62
N ALA A 484 -8.58 -3.96 9.43
CA ALA A 484 -9.70 -3.60 10.30
C ALA A 484 -10.83 -4.65 10.34
N PRO A 485 -11.28 -5.25 9.22
CA PRO A 485 -12.32 -6.28 9.25
C PRO A 485 -11.90 -7.49 10.09
N ALA A 486 -10.69 -8.01 9.87
CA ALA A 486 -10.17 -9.16 10.60
C ALA A 486 -9.96 -8.85 12.10
N LEU A 487 -9.57 -7.62 12.45
CA LEU A 487 -9.47 -7.17 13.84
C LEU A 487 -10.84 -7.15 14.51
N LEU A 488 -11.86 -6.61 13.86
CA LEU A 488 -13.21 -6.53 14.44
C LEU A 488 -13.82 -7.92 14.63
N GLU A 489 -13.64 -8.84 13.67
CA GLU A 489 -14.01 -10.25 13.82
C GLU A 489 -13.31 -10.90 15.02
N LEU A 490 -12.00 -10.70 15.17
CA LEU A 490 -11.23 -11.21 16.31
C LEU A 490 -11.80 -10.71 17.65
N LEU A 491 -12.15 -9.42 17.74
CA LEU A 491 -12.67 -8.80 18.96
C LEU A 491 -14.10 -9.24 19.29
N ASP A 492 -14.89 -9.63 18.28
CA ASP A 492 -16.22 -10.21 18.48
C ASP A 492 -16.12 -11.66 18.98
N GLU A 493 -15.23 -12.45 18.37
CA GLU A 493 -15.03 -13.87 18.70
C GLU A 493 -14.29 -14.12 20.02
N GLN A 494 -13.37 -13.22 20.42
CA GLN A 494 -12.46 -13.43 21.55
C GLN A 494 -12.59 -12.33 22.63
N PHE A 495 -13.48 -12.58 23.60
CA PHE A 495 -13.75 -11.67 24.71
C PHE A 495 -12.49 -11.25 25.51
N GLU A 496 -11.58 -12.19 25.77
CA GLU A 496 -10.35 -11.94 26.54
C GLU A 496 -9.39 -11.02 25.78
N VAL A 497 -9.19 -11.26 24.48
CA VAL A 497 -8.38 -10.41 23.61
C VAL A 497 -8.98 -9.00 23.55
N ARG A 498 -10.30 -8.89 23.39
CA ARG A 498 -10.99 -7.59 23.37
C ARG A 498 -10.77 -6.83 24.67
N THR A 499 -10.98 -7.48 25.81
CA THR A 499 -10.81 -6.85 27.13
C THR A 499 -9.36 -6.39 27.35
N ALA A 500 -8.40 -7.27 27.04
CA ALA A 500 -6.99 -6.95 27.18
C ALA A 500 -6.57 -5.80 26.23
N LEU A 501 -7.02 -5.82 24.97
CA LEU A 501 -6.66 -4.82 23.96
C LEU A 501 -7.22 -3.45 24.30
N LEU A 502 -8.50 -3.38 24.68
CA LEU A 502 -9.10 -2.13 25.12
C LEU A 502 -8.40 -1.58 26.36
N GLY A 503 -8.07 -2.43 27.34
CA GLY A 503 -7.30 -2.01 28.51
C GLY A 503 -5.88 -1.56 28.18
N ALA A 504 -5.21 -2.17 27.19
CA ALA A 504 -3.88 -1.78 26.76
C ALA A 504 -3.89 -0.46 25.99
N LEU A 505 -4.82 -0.28 25.05
CA LEU A 505 -5.01 0.96 24.32
C LEU A 505 -5.38 2.12 25.27
N ASP A 506 -6.22 1.88 26.29
CA ASP A 506 -6.56 2.89 27.29
C ASP A 506 -5.37 3.33 28.14
N ARG A 507 -4.45 2.40 28.46
CA ARG A 507 -3.19 2.73 29.15
C ARG A 507 -2.21 3.54 28.28
N LEU A 508 -2.22 3.33 26.96
CA LEU A 508 -1.33 4.04 26.02
C LEU A 508 -1.88 5.41 25.60
N ALA A 509 -3.20 5.57 25.59
CA ALA A 509 -3.86 6.79 25.14
C ALA A 509 -3.39 8.10 25.83
N PRO A 510 -3.00 8.15 27.11
CA PRO A 510 -2.43 9.36 27.71
C PRO A 510 -1.10 9.81 27.09
N ASP A 511 -0.33 8.90 26.51
CA ASP A 511 0.98 9.21 25.94
C ASP A 511 0.90 9.81 24.54
N ASP A 512 -0.03 9.32 23.71
CA ASP A 512 -0.33 9.86 22.37
C ASP A 512 -1.84 9.79 22.08
N PRO A 513 -2.63 10.71 22.64
CA PRO A 513 -4.09 10.67 22.50
C PRO A 513 -4.55 11.02 21.08
N GLY A 514 -3.79 11.83 20.34
CA GLY A 514 -4.09 12.21 18.96
C GLY A 514 -4.01 11.02 18.01
N ALA A 515 -2.96 10.19 18.13
CA ALA A 515 -2.85 8.97 17.33
C ALA A 515 -3.98 7.96 17.61
N VAL A 516 -4.36 7.80 18.88
CA VAL A 516 -5.46 6.91 19.25
C VAL A 516 -6.81 7.44 18.76
N ALA A 517 -7.07 8.75 18.83
CA ALA A 517 -8.30 9.34 18.30
C ALA A 517 -8.43 9.12 16.78
N ARG A 518 -7.35 9.40 16.01
CA ARG A 518 -7.32 9.16 14.56
C ARG A 518 -7.51 7.69 14.19
N PHE A 519 -6.97 6.77 14.99
CA PHE A 519 -7.23 5.34 14.83
C PHE A 519 -8.72 5.01 15.02
N LEU A 520 -9.35 5.51 16.10
CA LEU A 520 -10.75 5.25 16.42
C LEU A 520 -11.74 5.88 15.42
N GLU A 521 -11.37 6.97 14.74
CA GLU A 521 -12.15 7.52 13.63
C GLU A 521 -12.25 6.54 12.44
N ARG A 522 -11.19 5.76 12.20
CA ARG A 522 -11.10 4.81 11.09
C ARG A 522 -11.58 3.41 11.45
N VAL A 523 -11.47 3.03 12.72
CA VAL A 523 -11.82 1.69 13.23
C VAL A 523 -12.76 1.81 14.41
N ALA A 524 -14.04 1.50 14.19
CA ALA A 524 -15.08 1.55 15.22
C ALA A 524 -14.98 0.36 16.18
N LEU A 525 -14.18 0.50 17.24
CA LEU A 525 -14.05 -0.54 18.27
C LEU A 525 -15.34 -0.69 19.12
N PRO A 526 -15.77 -1.92 19.42
CA PRO A 526 -16.95 -2.17 20.24
C PRO A 526 -16.67 -1.95 21.74
N PHE A 527 -17.00 -0.78 22.27
CA PHE A 527 -16.96 -0.52 23.71
C PHE A 527 -18.17 -1.17 24.42
N THR A 528 -17.91 -1.96 25.45
CA THR A 528 -18.97 -2.36 26.40
C THR A 528 -18.97 -1.36 27.55
N GLY A 529 -20.14 -0.86 27.95
CA GLY A 529 -20.25 0.16 29.01
C GLY A 529 -19.75 -0.30 30.40
N THR A 530 -19.42 -1.59 30.55
CA THR A 530 -19.01 -2.25 31.78
C THR A 530 -17.55 -2.01 32.17
N GLN A 531 -16.66 -1.69 31.23
CA GLN A 531 -15.24 -1.44 31.50
C GLN A 531 -14.96 0.05 31.72
N ALA A 532 -14.14 0.38 32.71
CA ALA A 532 -13.63 1.72 32.93
C ALA A 532 -12.50 1.99 31.92
N LEU A 533 -12.83 2.66 30.82
CA LEU A 533 -11.91 3.02 29.73
C LEU A 533 -11.95 4.55 29.53
N PRO A 534 -11.52 5.34 30.53
CA PRO A 534 -11.69 6.79 30.52
C PRO A 534 -10.99 7.44 29.32
N HIS A 535 -9.77 7.04 29.00
CA HIS A 535 -8.96 7.68 27.95
C HIS A 535 -9.46 7.31 26.55
N LEU A 536 -9.90 6.07 26.32
CA LEU A 536 -10.48 5.69 25.04
C LEU A 536 -11.83 6.35 24.78
N ARG A 537 -12.67 6.51 25.81
CA ARG A 537 -13.94 7.26 25.68
C ARG A 537 -13.69 8.72 25.32
N MET A 538 -12.62 9.31 25.85
CA MET A 538 -12.21 10.65 25.48
C MET A 538 -11.73 10.74 24.03
N CYS A 539 -10.88 9.81 23.60
CA CYS A 539 -10.38 9.75 22.23
C CYS A 539 -11.51 9.52 21.21
N ALA A 540 -12.49 8.67 21.53
CA ALA A 540 -13.67 8.42 20.69
C ALA A 540 -14.61 9.63 20.61
N GLU A 541 -14.75 10.40 21.69
CA GLU A 541 -15.64 11.57 21.74
C GLU A 541 -15.04 12.83 21.07
N ALA A 542 -13.71 12.95 21.05
CA ALA A 542 -13.02 14.17 20.61
C ALA A 542 -13.42 14.65 19.20
N PRO A 543 -13.52 13.79 18.17
CA PRO A 543 -13.93 14.23 16.83
C PRO A 543 -15.34 14.80 16.81
N GLY A 544 -16.29 14.14 17.50
CA GLY A 544 -17.67 14.59 17.62
C GLY A 544 -17.81 15.87 18.46
N ALA A 545 -16.94 16.05 19.46
CA ALA A 545 -16.87 17.27 20.25
C ALA A 545 -16.37 18.46 19.41
N MET A 546 -15.29 18.26 18.64
CA MET A 546 -14.74 19.27 17.74
C MET A 546 -15.74 19.67 16.64
N ALA A 547 -16.40 18.70 16.01
CA ALA A 547 -17.41 18.95 14.98
C ALA A 547 -18.62 19.75 15.51
N ALA A 548 -19.06 19.48 16.75
CA ALA A 548 -20.24 20.11 17.32
C ALA A 548 -19.98 21.50 17.93
N GLN A 549 -18.80 21.72 18.52
CA GLN A 549 -18.46 22.96 19.24
C GLN A 549 -17.64 23.95 18.38
N GLY A 550 -17.18 23.53 17.19
CA GLY A 550 -16.42 24.37 16.28
C GLY A 550 -15.09 24.82 16.87
N GLY A 551 -14.79 26.12 16.78
CA GLY A 551 -13.54 26.71 17.28
C GLY A 551 -13.44 26.91 18.80
N ASP A 552 -14.50 26.63 19.57
CA ASP A 552 -14.51 26.80 21.03
C ASP A 552 -13.83 25.62 21.73
N ARG A 553 -12.51 25.73 21.90
CA ARG A 553 -11.66 24.72 22.56
C ARG A 553 -12.06 24.46 24.00
N ALA A 554 -12.53 25.47 24.74
CA ALA A 554 -12.92 25.30 26.13
C ALA A 554 -14.19 24.44 26.23
N ALA A 555 -15.13 24.61 25.30
CA ALA A 555 -16.31 23.74 25.20
C ALA A 555 -15.95 22.31 24.76
N VAL A 556 -15.04 22.15 23.79
CA VAL A 556 -14.51 20.83 23.39
C VAL A 556 -13.88 20.12 24.58
N TRP A 557 -12.96 20.79 25.28
CA TRP A 557 -12.26 20.23 26.44
C TRP A 557 -13.22 19.77 27.54
N ARG A 558 -14.20 20.60 27.93
CA ARG A 558 -15.22 20.21 28.93
C ARG A 558 -16.09 19.04 28.48
N ARG A 559 -16.34 18.90 27.17
CA ARG A 559 -17.12 17.78 26.62
C ARG A 559 -16.31 16.48 26.63
N VAL A 560 -15.06 16.53 26.16
CA VAL A 560 -14.14 15.40 26.18
C VAL A 560 -13.86 14.95 27.62
N LEU A 561 -13.58 15.87 28.54
CA LEU A 561 -13.34 15.52 29.94
C LEU A 561 -14.54 14.82 30.59
N ARG A 562 -15.77 15.23 30.25
CA ARG A 562 -16.99 14.58 30.75
C ARG A 562 -17.18 13.16 30.22
N SER A 563 -16.70 12.84 29.01
CA SER A 563 -16.85 11.49 28.44
C SER A 563 -15.96 10.45 29.13
N ALA A 564 -14.89 10.89 29.80
CA ALA A 564 -14.07 10.02 30.64
C ALA A 564 -14.89 9.30 31.72
N GLY A 565 -15.95 9.95 32.23
CA GLY A 565 -16.79 9.43 33.31
C GLY A 565 -16.08 9.34 34.68
N LEU A 566 -14.83 9.81 34.76
CA LEU A 566 -14.03 9.90 35.97
C LEU A 566 -13.62 11.35 36.20
N SER A 567 -13.49 11.71 37.47
CA SER A 567 -13.00 13.03 37.86
C SER A 567 -11.48 13.11 37.72
N PRO A 568 -10.91 14.26 37.29
CA PRO A 568 -9.47 14.52 37.32
C PRO A 568 -8.79 14.30 38.69
N PHE A 569 -9.57 14.34 39.77
CA PHE A 569 -9.07 14.05 41.12
C PHE A 569 -8.87 12.56 41.37
N ALA A 570 -9.68 11.71 40.74
CA ALA A 570 -9.61 10.26 40.89
C ALA A 570 -8.65 9.62 39.87
N GLU A 571 -8.61 10.16 38.65
CA GLU A 571 -7.67 9.74 37.60
C GLU A 571 -7.04 10.99 36.96
N PRO A 572 -5.87 11.45 37.43
CA PRO A 572 -5.24 12.65 36.92
C PRO A 572 -4.86 12.60 35.44
N LEU A 573 -4.55 11.43 34.88
CA LEU A 573 -4.11 11.31 33.49
C LEU A 573 -5.19 11.73 32.49
N VAL A 574 -6.48 11.79 32.89
CA VAL A 574 -7.53 12.33 32.01
C VAL A 574 -7.27 13.79 31.66
N LEU A 575 -6.56 14.55 32.50
CA LEU A 575 -6.14 15.91 32.14
C LEU A 575 -5.13 15.88 30.99
N ARG A 576 -4.17 14.95 31.04
CA ARG A 576 -3.15 14.79 30.00
C ARG A 576 -3.80 14.44 28.66
N THR A 577 -4.69 13.45 28.67
CA THR A 577 -5.47 13.04 27.48
C THR A 577 -6.31 14.19 26.93
N ALA A 578 -7.06 14.91 27.78
CA ALA A 578 -7.92 16.01 27.34
C ALA A 578 -7.11 17.17 26.74
N VAL A 579 -5.96 17.50 27.36
CA VAL A 579 -5.08 18.56 26.86
C VAL A 579 -4.44 18.15 25.54
N GLY A 580 -3.96 16.91 25.43
CA GLY A 580 -3.37 16.38 24.20
C GLY A 580 -4.34 16.34 23.01
N LEU A 581 -5.62 16.05 23.25
CA LEU A 581 -6.66 16.03 22.20
C LEU A 581 -7.05 17.42 21.68
N VAL A 582 -6.98 18.47 22.52
CA VAL A 582 -7.49 19.81 22.19
C VAL A 582 -6.37 20.77 21.74
N TRP A 583 -5.16 20.57 22.26
CA TRP A 583 -4.00 21.44 22.06
C TRP A 583 -2.76 20.67 21.59
N GLU A 584 -2.94 19.64 20.77
CA GLU A 584 -1.86 18.76 20.23
C GLU A 584 -0.65 19.58 19.75
N ASP A 585 -0.86 20.47 18.77
CA ASP A 585 0.19 21.22 18.07
C ASP A 585 0.47 22.64 18.60
N ARG A 586 -0.23 23.08 19.66
CA ARG A 586 -0.13 24.48 20.14
C ARG A 586 -0.25 24.60 21.64
N ALA A 587 0.34 25.64 22.22
CA ALA A 587 0.08 25.97 23.62
C ALA A 587 -1.34 26.54 23.80
N PRO A 588 -1.99 26.33 24.96
CA PRO A 588 -3.22 27.02 25.29
C PRO A 588 -3.00 28.53 25.40
N SER A 589 -4.05 29.34 25.20
CA SER A 589 -4.01 30.76 25.54
C SER A 589 -3.91 30.96 27.06
N VAL A 590 -3.60 32.18 27.52
CA VAL A 590 -3.55 32.49 28.97
C VAL A 590 -4.91 32.25 29.64
N GLU A 591 -5.99 32.66 28.99
CA GLU A 591 -7.36 32.45 29.48
C GLU A 591 -7.70 30.95 29.55
N GLU A 592 -7.35 30.19 28.51
CA GLU A 592 -7.52 28.73 28.47
C GLU A 592 -6.66 28.04 29.55
N ALA A 593 -5.42 28.47 29.74
CA ALA A 593 -4.51 27.93 30.76
C ALA A 593 -5.00 28.21 32.18
N ARG A 594 -5.58 29.39 32.43
CA ARG A 594 -6.21 29.72 33.70
C ARG A 594 -7.44 28.85 33.96
N MET A 595 -8.30 28.68 32.96
CA MET A 595 -9.44 27.77 33.03
C MET A 595 -9.01 26.33 33.32
N LEU A 596 -7.92 25.85 32.70
CA LEU A 596 -7.34 24.54 32.98
C LEU A 596 -6.85 24.44 34.43
N LEU A 597 -6.10 25.44 34.91
CA LEU A 597 -5.56 25.48 36.27
C LEU A 597 -6.66 25.52 37.34
N GLU A 598 -7.77 26.21 37.07
CA GLU A 598 -8.92 26.29 37.98
C GLU A 598 -9.75 24.99 38.00
N ALA A 599 -9.63 24.15 36.98
CA ALA A 599 -10.45 22.95 36.85
C ALA A 599 -9.92 21.72 37.62
N ALA A 600 -8.68 21.76 38.10
CA ALA A 600 -8.09 20.68 38.90
C ALA A 600 -7.07 21.20 39.92
N THR A 601 -6.69 20.36 40.89
CA THR A 601 -5.66 20.71 41.88
C THR A 601 -4.27 20.67 41.27
N SER A 602 -3.32 21.42 41.85
CA SER A 602 -1.90 21.38 41.45
C SER A 602 -1.33 19.96 41.43
N ASP A 603 -1.71 19.11 42.40
CA ASP A 603 -1.27 17.70 42.44
C ASP A 603 -1.75 16.89 41.23
N ALA A 604 -2.96 17.16 40.73
CA ALA A 604 -3.50 16.49 39.55
C ALA A 604 -2.78 16.95 38.28
N HIS A 605 -2.48 18.25 38.15
CA HIS A 605 -1.66 18.77 37.06
C HIS A 605 -0.22 18.23 37.09
N ARG A 606 0.35 18.02 38.27
CA ARG A 606 1.67 17.40 38.44
C ARG A 606 1.65 15.95 37.97
N ALA A 607 0.70 15.15 38.46
CA ALA A 607 0.55 13.75 38.06
C ALA A 607 0.26 13.60 36.56
N ALA A 608 -0.50 14.53 35.97
CA ALA A 608 -0.80 14.56 34.54
C ALA A 608 0.31 15.14 33.66
N GLY A 609 1.33 15.79 34.23
CA GLY A 609 2.36 16.52 33.48
C GLY A 609 1.85 17.72 32.68
N THR A 610 0.62 18.19 32.91
CA THR A 610 0.01 19.28 32.13
C THR A 610 0.51 20.67 32.53
N TRP A 611 1.19 20.79 33.67
CA TRP A 611 1.79 22.03 34.16
C TRP A 611 2.76 22.67 33.16
N ALA A 612 3.51 21.85 32.39
CA ALA A 612 4.46 22.35 31.39
C ALA A 612 3.75 23.18 30.30
N ARG A 613 2.58 22.73 29.84
CA ARG A 613 1.76 23.47 28.86
C ARG A 613 1.20 24.77 29.44
N LEU A 614 0.95 24.84 30.76
CA LEU A 614 0.54 26.08 31.43
C LEU A 614 1.70 27.08 31.53
N VAL A 615 2.92 26.59 31.78
CA VAL A 615 4.14 27.40 31.75
C VAL A 615 4.39 27.96 30.35
N ASP A 616 4.26 27.12 29.32
CA ASP A 616 4.38 27.53 27.92
C ASP A 616 3.36 28.61 27.56
N ALA A 617 2.12 28.50 28.04
CA ALA A 617 1.09 29.51 27.83
C ALA A 617 1.45 30.86 28.47
N ALA A 618 1.94 30.85 29.72
CA ALA A 618 2.33 32.06 30.43
C ALA A 618 3.54 32.77 29.77
N LEU A 619 4.56 32.01 29.36
CA LEU A 619 5.75 32.56 28.71
C LEU A 619 5.50 32.93 27.23
N GLY A 620 4.69 32.15 26.52
CA GLY A 620 4.36 32.34 25.10
C GLY A 620 3.46 33.55 24.86
N ALA A 621 2.57 33.89 25.80
CA ALA A 621 1.76 35.11 25.72
C ALA A 621 2.61 36.39 25.66
N SER A 622 3.81 36.35 26.24
CA SER A 622 4.74 37.47 26.17
C SER A 622 5.43 37.58 24.80
N ALA A 623 5.41 36.54 23.96
CA ALA A 623 6.11 36.51 22.67
C ALA A 623 5.19 36.78 21.46
N ALA A 624 3.86 36.80 21.65
CA ALA A 624 2.90 37.04 20.57
C ALA A 624 3.06 38.47 20.02
N GLU A 625 3.17 38.60 18.69
CA GLU A 625 3.28 39.90 18.02
C GLU A 625 2.07 40.79 18.36
N PRO A 626 2.27 42.10 18.60
CA PRO A 626 1.16 43.01 18.81
C PRO A 626 0.30 43.02 17.55
N SER A 627 -0.94 42.51 17.66
CA SER A 627 -1.89 42.51 16.55
C SER A 627 -2.02 43.94 15.99
N ALA A 628 -2.23 44.05 14.68
CA ALA A 628 -2.20 45.30 13.89
C ALA A 628 -3.15 46.44 14.37
N ALA A 629 -3.91 46.23 15.44
CA ALA A 629 -4.74 47.23 16.09
C ALA A 629 -4.01 47.88 17.29
N GLY A 630 -2.88 48.57 17.06
CA GLY A 630 -2.37 49.67 17.91
C GLY A 630 -2.35 49.49 19.45
N SER A 631 -2.38 48.27 19.96
CA SER A 631 -2.42 47.98 21.39
C SER A 631 -1.01 48.11 21.92
N HIS A 632 -0.79 49.11 22.77
CA HIS A 632 0.39 49.18 23.62
C HIS A 632 0.61 47.83 24.32
N ALA A 633 1.87 47.50 24.62
CA ALA A 633 2.30 46.28 25.32
C ALA A 633 1.70 46.09 26.74
N ASP A 634 0.77 46.95 27.14
CA ASP A 634 0.07 47.03 28.42
C ASP A 634 -1.43 46.65 28.29
N GLY A 635 -1.73 45.62 27.50
CA GLY A 635 -3.10 45.09 27.38
C GLY A 635 -3.52 44.20 28.57
N PRO A 636 -4.83 43.96 28.78
CA PRO A 636 -5.35 43.09 29.85
C PRO A 636 -4.78 41.66 29.82
N ALA A 637 -4.52 41.12 28.62
CA ALA A 637 -3.90 39.80 28.44
C ALA A 637 -2.49 39.70 29.03
N ALA A 638 -1.75 40.82 29.05
CA ALA A 638 -0.44 40.86 29.65
C ALA A 638 -0.57 40.70 31.18
N ASP A 639 -1.48 41.41 31.84
CA ASP A 639 -1.69 41.32 33.28
C ASP A 639 -2.18 39.95 33.71
N GLU A 640 -3.02 39.31 32.90
CA GLU A 640 -3.45 37.94 33.09
C GLU A 640 -2.29 36.94 33.02
N ALA A 641 -1.33 37.11 32.10
CA ALA A 641 -0.15 36.25 32.01
C ALA A 641 0.72 36.34 33.27
N ALA A 642 0.82 37.53 33.87
CA ALA A 642 1.58 37.73 35.08
C ALA A 642 0.86 37.20 36.34
N ALA A 643 -0.47 37.29 36.37
CA ALA A 643 -1.28 36.62 37.40
C ALA A 643 -1.17 35.09 37.31
N LEU A 644 -1.24 34.53 36.09
CA LEU A 644 -1.02 33.11 35.85
C LEU A 644 0.40 32.68 36.29
N ALA A 645 1.42 33.46 35.98
CA ALA A 645 2.79 33.18 36.42
C ALA A 645 2.92 33.10 37.95
N HIS A 646 2.25 34.01 38.67
CA HIS A 646 2.19 33.99 40.14
C HIS A 646 1.55 32.70 40.66
N ASP A 647 0.38 32.33 40.12
CA ASP A 647 -0.34 31.12 40.52
C ASP A 647 0.47 29.84 40.22
N LEU A 648 1.19 29.80 39.09
CA LEU A 648 2.08 28.69 38.72
C LEU A 648 3.29 28.56 39.65
N LEU A 649 3.95 29.67 40.00
CA LEU A 649 5.08 29.67 40.94
C LEU A 649 4.66 29.20 42.35
N ARG A 650 3.43 29.51 42.74
CA ARG A 650 2.85 29.05 44.01
C ARG A 650 2.44 27.58 43.96
N GLY A 651 1.86 27.15 42.84
CA GLY A 651 1.32 25.80 42.66
C GLY A 651 2.36 24.73 42.36
N PHE A 652 3.47 25.08 41.70
CA PHE A 652 4.48 24.15 41.19
C PHE A 652 5.91 24.56 41.57
N PRO A 653 6.22 24.69 42.88
CA PRO A 653 7.49 25.24 43.33
C PRO A 653 8.68 24.31 43.06
N GLU A 654 8.49 22.99 42.92
CA GLU A 654 9.56 22.00 42.74
C GLU A 654 9.75 21.61 41.27
N GLU A 655 8.70 21.68 40.47
CA GLU A 655 8.67 21.24 39.06
C GLU A 655 9.29 22.27 38.12
N ILE A 656 9.06 23.56 38.41
CA ILE A 656 9.50 24.66 37.55
C ILE A 656 10.96 25.01 37.88
N GLY A 657 11.86 24.58 37.00
CA GLY A 657 13.30 24.74 37.14
C GLY A 657 13.93 25.90 36.36
N GLY A 658 15.23 26.09 36.60
CA GLY A 658 16.18 26.80 35.75
C GLY A 658 15.68 28.08 35.09
N ARG A 659 15.44 27.96 33.77
CA ARG A 659 15.16 29.07 32.84
C ARG A 659 13.70 29.49 32.89
N GLU A 660 12.79 28.53 32.83
CA GLU A 660 11.34 28.75 32.86
C GLU A 660 10.96 29.44 34.17
N ARG A 661 11.54 29.00 35.28
CA ARG A 661 11.34 29.64 36.59
C ARG A 661 11.79 31.10 36.57
N ALA A 662 12.96 31.38 36.01
CA ALA A 662 13.47 32.75 35.92
C ALA A 662 12.56 33.63 35.03
N GLY A 663 12.02 33.09 33.94
CA GLY A 663 11.03 33.77 33.09
C GLY A 663 9.72 34.08 33.82
N LEU A 664 9.18 33.13 34.59
CA LEU A 664 7.96 33.36 35.38
C LEU A 664 8.20 34.34 36.54
N LEU A 665 9.37 34.29 37.19
CA LEU A 665 9.75 35.25 38.22
C LEU A 665 9.89 36.67 37.66
N LEU A 666 10.33 36.83 36.41
CA LEU A 666 10.32 38.14 35.73
C LEU A 666 8.90 38.67 35.52
N LEU A 667 7.96 37.81 35.13
CA LEU A 667 6.55 38.18 34.98
C LEU A 667 5.92 38.55 36.33
N ASP A 668 6.17 37.77 37.38
CA ASP A 668 5.65 38.05 38.73
C ASP A 668 6.25 39.34 39.30
N LEU A 669 7.55 39.55 39.14
CA LEU A 669 8.21 40.80 39.54
C LEU A 669 7.65 42.01 38.79
N ALA A 670 7.37 41.89 37.48
CA ALA A 670 6.74 42.95 36.70
C ALA A 670 5.29 43.24 37.15
N ARG A 671 4.57 42.24 37.68
CA ARG A 671 3.26 42.43 38.33
C ARG A 671 3.42 43.14 39.67
N GLU A 672 4.35 42.71 40.51
CA GLU A 672 4.60 43.31 41.83
C GLU A 672 5.06 44.76 41.71
N LEU A 673 5.96 45.08 40.78
CA LEU A 673 6.42 46.45 40.52
C LEU A 673 5.28 47.39 40.08
N ARG A 674 4.25 46.87 39.42
CA ARG A 674 3.09 47.66 38.98
C ARG A 674 1.98 47.75 40.04
N THR A 675 1.83 46.73 40.87
CA THR A 675 0.71 46.62 41.84
C THR A 675 1.10 46.94 43.28
N GLY A 676 2.39 46.99 43.63
CA GLY A 676 2.87 47.18 45.00
C GLY A 676 4.32 47.63 45.14
N ALA A 677 4.88 47.45 46.34
CA ALA A 677 6.27 47.76 46.69
C ALA A 677 7.02 46.45 46.98
N PRO A 678 7.69 45.84 45.99
CA PRO A 678 8.49 44.63 46.21
C PRO A 678 9.71 44.91 47.09
N ASP A 679 10.30 43.86 47.65
CA ASP A 679 11.51 43.95 48.46
C ASP A 679 12.64 44.69 47.70
N PRO A 680 13.47 45.50 48.39
CA PRO A 680 14.56 46.25 47.75
C PRO A 680 15.53 45.34 46.99
N GLY A 681 16.14 45.88 45.93
CA GLY A 681 17.06 45.18 45.01
C GLY A 681 16.48 44.94 43.62
N TRP A 682 15.59 45.81 43.14
CA TRP A 682 14.80 45.57 41.92
C TRP A 682 15.68 45.45 40.67
N THR A 683 16.63 46.38 40.49
CA THR A 683 17.53 46.39 39.32
C THR A 683 18.41 45.14 39.27
N GLU A 684 19.01 44.77 40.40
CA GLU A 684 19.88 43.59 40.48
C GLU A 684 19.08 42.30 40.25
N THR A 685 17.86 42.24 40.80
CA THR A 685 16.95 41.10 40.63
C THR A 685 16.52 40.93 39.17
N VAL A 686 16.09 42.00 38.49
CA VAL A 686 15.75 41.94 37.05
C VAL A 686 16.94 41.46 36.23
N ARG A 687 18.15 41.97 36.47
CA ARG A 687 19.36 41.54 35.74
C ARG A 687 19.72 40.10 36.00
N ALA A 688 19.70 39.68 37.26
CA ALA A 688 20.01 38.30 37.65
C ALA A 688 19.00 37.31 37.06
N LEU A 689 17.71 37.65 37.06
CA LEU A 689 16.67 36.82 36.46
C LEU A 689 16.76 36.81 34.93
N CYS A 690 17.03 37.94 34.28
CA CYS A 690 17.29 38.00 32.84
C CYS A 690 18.47 37.09 32.44
N ALA A 691 19.60 37.16 33.16
CA ALA A 691 20.76 36.30 32.90
C ALA A 691 20.45 34.80 33.08
N ARG A 692 19.65 34.45 34.10
CA ARG A 692 19.22 33.07 34.35
C ARG A 692 18.18 32.55 33.37
N ALA A 693 17.45 33.44 32.70
CA ALA A 693 16.41 33.10 31.73
C ALA A 693 16.94 33.03 30.28
N GLU A 694 18.24 33.18 30.05
CA GLU A 694 18.81 33.24 28.69
C GLU A 694 18.64 31.95 27.87
N PRO A 695 18.27 32.04 26.57
CA PRO A 695 17.90 33.28 25.86
C PRO A 695 16.51 33.79 26.27
N VAL A 696 16.43 35.04 26.72
CA VAL A 696 15.15 35.66 27.10
C VAL A 696 14.44 36.15 25.85
N GLY A 697 13.13 35.87 25.73
CA GLY A 697 12.31 36.46 24.66
C GLY A 697 12.35 37.99 24.73
N PRO A 698 12.52 38.71 23.61
CA PRO A 698 12.73 40.16 23.61
C PRO A 698 11.57 40.91 24.27
N ALA A 699 10.33 40.45 24.05
CA ALA A 699 9.14 41.06 24.62
C ALA A 699 8.98 40.81 26.14
N LEU A 700 9.45 39.66 26.66
CA LEU A 700 9.50 39.42 28.11
C LEU A 700 10.52 40.35 28.79
N ARG A 701 11.69 40.52 28.16
CA ARG A 701 12.72 41.45 28.65
C ARG A 701 12.24 42.90 28.63
N GLU A 702 11.68 43.33 27.49
CA GLU A 702 11.12 44.68 27.35
C GLU A 702 10.08 44.96 28.41
N ARG A 703 9.19 44.00 28.68
CA ARG A 703 8.16 44.13 29.70
C ARG A 703 8.73 44.29 31.11
N ALA A 704 9.69 43.44 31.50
CA ALA A 704 10.35 43.55 32.80
C ALA A 704 11.09 44.90 32.96
N HIS A 705 11.76 45.35 31.89
CA HIS A 705 12.45 46.64 31.87
C HIS A 705 11.46 47.81 31.98
N THR A 706 10.34 47.76 31.26
CA THR A 706 9.29 48.79 31.31
C THR A 706 8.71 48.90 32.72
N ALA A 707 8.30 47.78 33.34
CA ALA A 707 7.74 47.79 34.69
C ALA A 707 8.75 48.34 35.73
N LEU A 708 10.03 47.95 35.63
CA LEU A 708 11.09 48.48 36.49
C LEU A 708 11.27 49.99 36.30
N VAL A 709 11.38 50.44 35.05
CA VAL A 709 11.61 51.84 34.70
C VAL A 709 10.45 52.73 35.12
N GLU A 710 9.21 52.29 34.92
CA GLU A 710 8.02 53.04 35.37
C GLU A 710 8.04 53.24 36.88
N ARG A 711 8.45 52.21 37.64
CA ARG A 711 8.62 52.32 39.09
C ARG A 711 9.81 53.23 39.47
N LEU A 712 10.91 53.19 38.72
CA LEU A 712 12.06 54.11 38.87
C LEU A 712 11.74 55.55 38.44
N LEU A 713 10.64 55.80 37.74
CA LEU A 713 10.12 57.14 37.41
C LEU A 713 8.95 57.54 38.33
N ALA A 714 8.55 56.70 39.27
CA ALA A 714 7.55 57.06 40.27
C ALA A 714 8.13 58.06 41.29
N PRO A 715 7.31 58.96 41.88
CA PRO A 715 7.76 59.98 42.83
C PRO A 715 8.18 59.40 44.19
N ASP A 716 7.77 58.18 44.53
CA ASP A 716 8.01 57.48 45.80
C ASP A 716 9.15 56.45 45.72
N ARG A 717 9.97 56.50 44.67
CA ARG A 717 11.06 55.55 44.46
C ARG A 717 12.17 55.63 45.53
N PRO A 718 12.72 54.50 46.00
CA PRO A 718 13.89 54.50 46.87
C PRO A 718 15.15 54.96 46.10
N GLY A 719 15.93 55.88 46.69
CA GLY A 719 17.15 56.39 46.06
C GLY A 719 18.24 55.31 45.84
N ALA A 720 18.23 54.24 46.63
CA ALA A 720 19.13 53.10 46.46
C ALA A 720 18.90 52.33 45.14
N GLU A 721 17.65 52.25 44.68
CA GLU A 721 17.30 51.56 43.42
C GLU A 721 17.80 52.32 42.20
N LEU A 722 17.69 53.66 42.22
CA LEU A 722 18.27 54.50 41.17
C LEU A 722 19.80 54.42 41.15
N TYR A 723 20.44 54.35 42.32
CA TYR A 723 21.88 54.14 42.39
C TYR A 723 22.27 52.81 41.75
N ALA A 724 21.58 51.71 42.07
CA ALA A 724 21.82 50.40 41.47
C ALA A 724 21.58 50.40 39.95
N PHE A 725 20.49 51.00 39.47
CA PHE A 725 20.19 51.18 38.04
C PHE A 725 21.31 51.93 37.29
N VAL A 726 21.75 53.07 37.82
CA VAL A 726 22.76 53.90 37.17
C VAL A 726 24.13 53.22 37.12
N HIS A 727 24.48 52.41 38.12
CA HIS A 727 25.76 51.68 38.16
C HIS A 727 25.70 50.29 37.52
N ALA A 728 24.52 49.85 37.06
CA ALA A 728 24.37 48.57 36.37
C ALA A 728 25.05 48.54 34.99
N ASP A 729 25.22 49.71 34.35
CA ASP A 729 25.75 49.91 32.99
C ASP A 729 25.08 49.05 31.91
N ASP A 730 23.77 48.83 32.04
CA ASP A 730 22.94 48.08 31.09
C ASP A 730 22.36 49.03 30.03
N ALA A 731 22.84 48.93 28.79
CA ALA A 731 22.44 49.82 27.71
C ALA A 731 20.97 49.65 27.29
N GLU A 732 20.41 48.43 27.36
CA GLU A 732 19.00 48.18 27.00
C GLU A 732 18.07 48.77 28.06
N LEU A 733 18.41 48.60 29.35
CA LEU A 733 17.63 49.16 30.45
C LEU A 733 17.71 50.69 30.49
N VAL A 734 18.88 51.27 30.21
CA VAL A 734 19.04 52.73 30.09
C VAL A 734 18.26 53.29 28.90
N ALA A 735 18.22 52.58 27.77
CA ALA A 735 17.39 52.97 26.63
C ALA A 735 15.88 52.90 26.96
N ALA A 736 15.43 51.88 27.71
CA ALA A 736 14.06 51.80 28.20
C ALA A 736 13.71 52.98 29.13
N TYR A 737 14.64 53.37 30.01
CA TYR A 737 14.50 54.56 30.86
C TYR A 737 14.35 55.85 30.06
N ASP A 738 15.17 56.06 29.04
CA ASP A 738 15.05 57.24 28.16
C ASP A 738 13.68 57.30 27.47
N ARG A 739 13.22 56.16 26.92
CA ARG A 739 11.90 56.07 26.28
C ARG A 739 10.77 56.40 27.25
N ALA A 740 10.76 55.78 28.43
CA ALA A 740 9.72 56.00 29.43
C ALA A 740 9.71 57.43 29.99
N ALA A 741 10.89 58.03 30.22
CA ALA A 741 11.01 59.40 30.69
C ALA A 741 10.48 60.44 29.69
N ARG A 742 10.41 60.07 28.39
CA ARG A 742 9.86 60.90 27.32
C ARG A 742 8.35 60.74 27.10
N THR A 743 7.69 59.88 27.86
CA THR A 743 6.23 59.70 27.78
C THR A 743 5.47 60.95 28.23
N GLU A 744 4.26 61.15 27.72
CA GLU A 744 3.46 62.33 28.07
C GLU A 744 3.02 62.33 29.54
N THR A 745 2.87 61.14 30.15
CA THR A 745 2.60 60.98 31.58
C THR A 745 3.71 61.61 32.43
N VAL A 746 4.98 61.29 32.12
CA VAL A 746 6.14 61.85 32.83
C VAL A 746 6.28 63.33 32.54
N ARG A 747 6.11 63.77 31.29
CA ARG A 747 6.16 65.20 30.92
C ARG A 747 5.09 66.02 31.63
N THR A 748 3.87 65.51 31.73
CA THR A 748 2.78 66.16 32.46
C THR A 748 3.15 66.31 33.93
N ARG A 749 3.58 65.22 34.60
CA ARG A 749 4.06 65.29 36.00
C ARG A 749 5.20 66.29 36.17
N LEU A 750 6.17 66.28 35.27
CA LEU A 750 7.28 67.23 35.28
C LEU A 750 6.83 68.68 35.13
N ARG A 751 5.68 68.98 34.50
CA ARG A 751 5.16 70.35 34.37
C ARG A 751 4.27 70.76 35.55
N THR A 752 3.56 69.81 36.16
CA THR A 752 2.53 70.09 37.18
C THR A 752 3.00 69.84 38.62
N GLN A 753 4.14 69.20 38.83
CA GLN A 753 4.66 68.84 40.17
C GLN A 753 6.09 69.34 40.37
N PRO A 754 6.29 70.53 40.99
CA PRO A 754 7.61 71.11 41.23
C PRO A 754 8.56 70.21 42.02
N ALA A 755 8.06 69.49 43.02
CA ALA A 755 8.86 68.55 43.81
C ALA A 755 9.42 67.37 42.97
N TYR A 756 8.62 66.86 42.03
CA TYR A 756 9.04 65.79 41.12
C TYR A 756 10.09 66.28 40.11
N ALA A 757 9.93 67.49 39.57
CA ALA A 757 10.93 68.11 38.69
C ALA A 757 12.28 68.37 39.41
N ALA A 758 12.23 68.80 40.68
CA ALA A 758 13.41 68.98 41.53
C ALA A 758 14.16 67.66 41.79
N ASP A 759 13.40 66.58 42.03
CA ASP A 759 13.93 65.25 42.23
C ASP A 759 14.57 64.69 40.94
N CYS A 760 13.89 64.78 39.78
CA CYS A 760 14.47 64.39 38.49
C CYS A 760 15.73 65.19 38.13
N PHE A 761 15.76 66.50 38.42
CA PHE A 761 16.99 67.30 38.26
C PHE A 761 18.13 66.75 39.10
N THR A 762 17.84 66.42 40.36
CA THR A 762 18.83 65.91 41.31
C THR A 762 19.37 64.55 40.85
N VAL A 763 18.51 63.66 40.37
CA VAL A 763 18.88 62.33 39.88
C VAL A 763 19.67 62.40 38.57
N TRP A 764 19.24 63.18 37.58
CA TRP A 764 19.91 63.24 36.27
C TRP A 764 21.21 64.05 36.28
N THR A 765 21.45 64.83 37.34
CA THR A 765 22.75 65.47 37.59
C THR A 765 23.63 64.69 38.57
N ALA A 766 23.09 63.63 39.18
CA ALA A 766 23.86 62.73 40.02
C ALA A 766 24.67 61.74 39.16
N HIS A 767 25.82 61.33 39.71
CA HIS A 767 26.69 60.28 39.13
C HIS A 767 27.18 60.53 37.69
N PRO A 768 27.88 61.64 37.40
CA PRO A 768 28.38 61.97 36.06
C PRO A 768 29.45 61.00 35.51
N HIS A 769 29.92 60.06 36.34
CA HIS A 769 30.94 59.07 36.00
C HIS A 769 30.45 57.62 36.16
N ALA A 770 29.14 57.40 36.35
CA ALA A 770 28.60 56.06 36.47
C ALA A 770 28.37 55.45 35.09
N GLY A 771 29.19 54.45 34.76
CA GLY A 771 29.08 53.68 33.52
C GLY A 771 29.33 54.49 32.24
N THR A 772 29.10 53.83 31.11
CA THR A 772 29.22 54.40 29.76
C THR A 772 27.85 54.77 29.16
N ALA A 773 26.78 54.07 29.56
CA ALA A 773 25.44 54.24 29.00
C ALA A 773 24.64 55.43 29.60
N TRP A 774 24.74 55.66 30.91
CA TRP A 774 23.93 56.67 31.62
C TRP A 774 24.28 58.13 31.31
N PRO A 775 25.56 58.57 31.29
CA PRO A 775 25.89 60.00 31.17
C PRO A 775 25.35 60.68 29.88
N PRO A 776 25.40 60.05 28.68
CA PRO A 776 24.78 60.61 27.48
C PRO A 776 23.26 60.78 27.61
N VAL A 777 22.55 59.79 28.16
CA VAL A 777 21.10 59.80 28.33
C VAL A 777 20.68 60.85 29.36
N ALA A 778 21.35 60.93 30.51
CA ALA A 778 21.06 61.91 31.54
C ALA A 778 21.21 63.36 31.01
N ALA A 779 22.25 63.63 30.19
CA ALA A 779 22.43 64.92 29.55
C ALA A 779 21.31 65.24 28.54
N ALA A 780 20.85 64.24 27.76
CA ALA A 780 19.75 64.39 26.81
C ALA A 780 18.42 64.65 27.53
N LEU A 781 18.09 63.87 28.57
CA LEU A 781 16.88 64.06 29.38
C LEU A 781 16.82 65.43 30.05
N LEU A 782 17.94 65.91 30.60
CA LEU A 782 18.04 67.28 31.12
C LEU A 782 17.77 68.31 30.00
N ALA A 783 18.38 68.15 28.84
CA ALA A 783 18.28 69.15 27.78
C ALA A 783 16.93 69.17 27.05
N GLU A 784 16.34 67.99 26.81
CA GLU A 784 15.23 67.77 25.89
C GLU A 784 13.91 67.46 26.60
N VAL A 785 13.94 67.00 27.86
CA VAL A 785 12.74 66.65 28.63
C VAL A 785 12.52 67.61 29.79
N LEU A 786 13.48 67.73 30.71
CA LEU A 786 13.30 68.54 31.92
C LEU A 786 13.29 70.04 31.64
N ARG A 787 14.25 70.53 30.84
CA ARG A 787 14.35 71.98 30.56
C ARG A 787 13.09 72.51 29.86
N PRO A 788 12.51 71.86 28.83
CA PRO A 788 11.24 72.30 28.27
C PRO A 788 10.08 72.26 29.27
N ALA A 789 10.02 71.25 30.15
CA ALA A 789 8.98 71.16 31.18
C ALA A 789 9.07 72.29 32.21
N VAL A 790 10.27 72.57 32.75
CA VAL A 790 10.51 73.66 33.70
C VAL A 790 10.26 75.03 33.07
N ARG A 791 10.51 75.21 31.77
CA ARG A 791 10.19 76.47 31.05
C ARG A 791 8.70 76.69 30.82
N ALA A 792 7.90 75.62 30.87
CA ALA A 792 6.45 75.71 30.75
C ALA A 792 5.76 76.00 32.09
N MET A 793 6.48 75.93 33.22
CA MET A 793 5.99 76.29 34.55
C MET A 793 5.92 77.80 34.76
N SER A 794 5.11 78.22 35.73
CA SER A 794 5.09 79.58 36.26
C SER A 794 6.37 79.91 37.04
N ALA A 795 6.65 81.21 37.24
CA ALA A 795 7.83 81.66 37.98
C ALA A 795 7.81 81.19 39.46
N GLU A 796 6.62 81.05 40.06
CA GLU A 796 6.44 80.55 41.43
C GLU A 796 6.80 79.06 41.54
N GLU A 797 6.31 78.24 40.60
CA GLU A 797 6.64 76.81 40.52
C GLU A 797 8.14 76.59 40.28
N VAL A 798 8.79 77.38 39.42
CA VAL A 798 10.25 77.28 39.19
C VAL A 798 11.05 77.65 40.45
N ALA A 799 10.60 78.65 41.23
CA ALA A 799 11.22 78.99 42.51
C ALA A 799 11.04 77.87 43.54
N GLU A 800 9.89 77.17 43.53
CA GLU A 800 9.65 76.00 44.36
C GLU A 800 10.54 74.82 43.98
N VAL A 801 10.79 74.59 42.67
CA VAL A 801 11.77 73.60 42.21
C VAL A 801 13.16 73.94 42.77
N GLU A 802 13.62 75.19 42.64
CA GLU A 802 14.93 75.62 43.13
C GLU A 802 15.06 75.45 44.65
N ALA A 803 14.04 75.86 45.41
CA ALA A 803 14.01 75.70 46.86
C ALA A 803 14.03 74.23 47.26
N THR A 804 13.36 73.37 46.51
CA THR A 804 13.32 71.92 46.78
C THR A 804 14.65 71.26 46.47
N VAL A 805 15.31 71.57 45.34
CA VAL A 805 16.68 71.12 45.03
C VAL A 805 17.68 71.58 46.09
N GLY A 806 17.52 72.80 46.60
CA GLY A 806 18.36 73.34 47.68
C GLY A 806 18.18 72.64 49.02
N ARG A 807 16.97 72.14 49.31
CA ARG A 807 16.64 71.41 50.55
C ARG A 807 17.10 69.94 50.52
N THR A 808 17.00 69.27 49.37
CA THR A 808 17.32 67.84 49.23
C THR A 808 18.78 67.58 48.81
N GLY A 809 19.53 68.60 48.39
CA GLY A 809 20.89 68.50 47.88
C GLY A 809 21.99 68.98 48.83
N SER A 810 23.26 68.70 48.47
CA SER A 810 24.42 69.34 49.09
C SER A 810 24.46 70.84 48.74
N SER A 811 25.14 71.64 49.56
CA SER A 811 25.08 73.13 49.60
C SER A 811 25.40 73.89 48.30
N GLY A 812 25.74 73.22 47.20
CA GLY A 812 25.96 73.81 45.86
C GLY A 812 24.89 73.52 44.81
N ARG A 813 23.90 72.64 45.06
CA ARG A 813 22.98 72.17 44.00
C ARG A 813 21.97 73.21 43.51
N ALA A 814 21.47 74.09 44.37
CA ALA A 814 20.58 75.18 43.95
C ALA A 814 21.28 76.16 42.97
N GLY A 815 22.57 76.41 43.18
CA GLY A 815 23.40 77.19 42.26
C GLY A 815 23.61 76.49 40.92
N ALA A 816 23.80 75.17 40.92
CA ALA A 816 23.89 74.35 39.72
C ALA A 816 22.58 74.34 38.92
N PHE A 817 21.43 74.26 39.58
CA PHE A 817 20.10 74.40 38.95
C PHE A 817 19.94 75.76 38.26
N ARG A 818 20.26 76.85 38.96
CA ARG A 818 20.24 78.21 38.38
C ARG A 818 21.19 78.39 37.20
N ALA A 819 22.37 77.77 37.24
CA ALA A 819 23.31 77.84 36.12
C ALA A 819 22.78 77.06 34.90
N TRP A 820 22.26 75.85 35.12
CA TRP A 820 21.70 74.99 34.09
C TRP A 820 20.45 75.60 33.44
N ASN A 821 19.51 76.15 34.20
CA ASN A 821 18.26 76.73 33.67
C ASN A 821 18.53 78.00 32.83
N ARG A 822 19.54 78.81 33.22
CA ARG A 822 19.93 80.04 32.50
C ARG A 822 20.71 79.77 31.20
N SER A 823 21.33 78.59 31.05
CA SER A 823 22.12 78.29 29.86
C SER A 823 21.22 78.05 28.63
N SER A 824 21.36 78.90 27.60
CA SER A 824 20.69 78.78 26.31
C SER A 824 21.48 77.88 25.34
N ALA A 825 20.80 77.30 24.35
CA ALA A 825 21.34 76.34 23.37
C ALA A 825 22.43 76.89 22.41
N LEU A 826 22.95 78.10 22.63
CA LEU A 826 24.01 78.73 21.84
C LEU A 826 25.42 78.62 22.48
N GLY A 827 25.66 77.56 23.27
CA GLY A 827 26.88 77.39 24.08
C GLY A 827 27.77 76.19 23.76
N ARG A 828 27.66 75.53 22.59
CA ARG A 828 28.50 74.35 22.24
C ARG A 828 29.91 74.67 21.69
N LEU A 829 30.51 75.82 22.02
CA LEU A 829 31.86 76.20 21.53
C LEU A 829 32.84 76.64 22.64
N GLY A 830 32.60 76.24 23.89
CA GLY A 830 33.37 76.72 25.05
C GLY A 830 33.97 75.66 25.97
N ARG A 831 34.41 74.49 25.47
CA ARG A 831 35.26 73.55 26.24
C ARG A 831 36.53 73.17 25.47
N ARG A 832 37.34 74.18 25.19
CA ARG A 832 38.81 74.08 25.21
C ARG A 832 39.28 75.22 26.11
N ILE A 833 40.30 74.93 26.93
CA ILE A 833 40.95 75.80 27.94
C ILE A 833 40.47 75.57 29.38
N ALA A 834 40.92 74.47 29.97
CA ALA A 834 41.52 74.44 31.32
C ALA A 834 42.40 73.18 31.44
N GLY A 835 43.22 72.93 30.42
CA GLY A 835 44.29 71.95 30.43
C GLY A 835 45.61 72.70 30.34
N ARG A 836 46.02 73.36 31.43
CA ARG A 836 47.39 73.80 31.63
C ARG A 836 47.65 74.14 33.10
N VAL A 837 48.74 73.56 33.60
CA VAL A 837 49.40 73.77 34.91
C VAL A 837 48.76 72.94 36.04
N ARG A 838 49.39 71.94 36.67
CA ARG A 838 50.83 71.68 36.92
C ARG A 838 51.07 70.19 37.20
N ARG A 839 52.20 69.64 36.72
CA ARG A 839 52.90 68.50 37.36
C ARG A 839 53.63 69.03 38.60
N GLY A 840 53.55 68.27 39.68
CA GLY A 840 54.16 68.51 40.98
C GLY A 840 53.50 67.58 41.98
#